data_AF-A0A537HH28-F1
#
_entry.id   AF-A0A537HH28-F1
#
_cell.length_a   1.000
_cell.length_b   1.000
_cell.length_c   1.000
_cell.angle_alpha   90.00
_cell.angle_beta   90.00
_cell.angle_gamma   90.00
#
_symmetry.space_group_name_H-M   'P 1'
#
loop_
_entity.id
_entity.type
_entity.pdbx_description
1 polymer ?
#
loop_
_entity_poly.entity_id
_entity_poly.type
_entity_poly.pdbx_seq_one_letter_code
_entity_poly.pdbx_strand_id
1 'polypeptide(L)'
;MIIPVRRISDLLVTCAGHFLGLNQDTSTAARRGTRIGLFVSGAFLVSVGLLIVLVPSLFVVLALPIFLFGGYNLVNSRRKTLSLSRSNLLSLSGHLCAALVLYILLTRILWVTYMTDSIVGSYMGVLKILTLQNPYGYSIKPFLDQFSFSPSFYTPRVDGSFEFHLNYPALNFLSLLPLYAVGLHDLRDGVFVFHILSVLVIFGLVPSRQKALSLAPFIFFPAFVASSWTDSVWAFFLLAGTVLWYRNRNIGLAMVGLAGATKQIALIAAPFLIIRLWQESPSSRLRNTLAGTVALAVGFLGPNIPFILSAPSQWWIATIAPYLPGGAVEVPGGIGLSGILLRLGIAPPPLFFVVLMGLVGMGSLYLYATRYSKSRYYVWIFPALILFFYYRSFPNYIFYWSLPLALEFFRNKPALSIWHFSPFSRIALRPTIALGLHSLRVRLRVPLLAGLLLTTIFVGVYGVYVSSSPTYKVEVRINSVTDPDGIGAATLLNLTLDNQTPQLITPSFFVYWLYLPYLWSSNSSNTLPPWSSASYIVTATDGVGAVPRSTSFWVYVFDTNTGNLVGQSLRLTPNIPVPALANPHFRWWTLDVGAGTQVPFGWKLIKTNIDQFTSVIQRLDQNPTAGMSLLLNYSAPAVNLEKIMLSQKVLLNATTVNLSLFDPLATSTGSQAILGVTVTDGAHEITYLFSNATAKSTFVPSAYNASAIIPITASTWTTVSINPSQAWLAQGWAVPNQVTFAIFLQANHIGLYSASIRDVTYPSSVK
;
A
#
# COMPACT_ATOMS: atom_id res chain seq x y z
N MET A 1 -48.61 8.82 5.43
CA MET A 1 -48.31 10.27 5.41
C MET A 1 -47.54 10.56 4.11
N ILE A 2 -48.23 11.01 3.05
CA ILE A 2 -47.61 11.24 1.73
C ILE A 2 -47.06 12.65 1.72
N ILE A 3 -45.73 12.80 1.72
CA ILE A 3 -45.09 14.11 1.61
C ILE A 3 -45.28 14.59 0.16
N PRO A 4 -45.87 15.77 -0.09
CA PRO A 4 -46.12 16.24 -1.45
C PRO A 4 -44.80 16.46 -2.19
N VAL A 5 -44.71 15.96 -3.43
CA VAL A 5 -43.51 15.96 -4.29
C VAL A 5 -42.89 17.36 -4.42
N ARG A 6 -43.71 18.42 -4.40
CA ARG A 6 -43.27 19.82 -4.44
C ARG A 6 -42.40 20.21 -3.23
N ARG A 7 -42.75 19.75 -2.02
CA ARG A 7 -41.94 19.98 -0.81
C ARG A 7 -40.61 19.23 -0.86
N ILE A 8 -40.56 18.06 -1.49
CA ILE A 8 -39.32 17.31 -1.67
C ILE A 8 -38.42 18.02 -2.68
N SER A 9 -38.99 18.50 -3.79
CA SER A 9 -38.26 19.27 -4.80
C SER A 9 -37.68 20.58 -4.24
N ASP A 10 -38.47 21.37 -3.54
CA ASP A 10 -38.00 22.64 -2.94
C ASP A 10 -36.91 22.41 -1.89
N LEU A 11 -37.02 21.33 -1.10
CA LEU A 11 -36.04 20.97 -0.09
C LEU A 11 -34.74 20.45 -0.73
N LEU A 12 -34.82 19.70 -1.83
CA LEU A 12 -33.65 19.29 -2.62
C LEU A 12 -32.95 20.48 -3.28
N VAL A 13 -33.70 21.42 -3.87
CA VAL A 13 -33.15 22.63 -4.48
C VAL A 13 -32.50 23.53 -3.42
N THR A 14 -33.14 23.70 -2.27
CA THR A 14 -32.59 24.51 -1.16
C THR A 14 -31.33 23.87 -0.56
N CYS A 15 -31.34 22.55 -0.37
CA CYS A 15 -30.17 21.79 0.10
C CYS A 15 -29.03 21.82 -0.91
N ALA A 16 -29.30 21.61 -2.19
CA ALA A 16 -28.32 21.73 -3.27
C ALA A 16 -27.76 23.15 -3.37
N GLY A 17 -28.61 24.17 -3.18
CA GLY A 17 -28.23 25.57 -3.14
C GLY A 17 -27.27 25.89 -2.00
N HIS A 18 -27.52 25.37 -0.79
CA HIS A 18 -26.58 25.46 0.33
C HIS A 18 -25.29 24.67 0.09
N PHE A 19 -25.41 23.46 -0.46
CA PHE A 19 -24.30 22.54 -0.70
C PHE A 19 -23.31 23.08 -1.73
N LEU A 20 -23.79 23.71 -2.80
CA LEU A 20 -22.96 24.33 -3.83
C LEU A 20 -22.61 25.80 -3.50
N GLY A 21 -23.25 26.38 -2.48
CA GLY A 21 -23.11 27.80 -2.17
C GLY A 21 -23.77 28.72 -3.20
N LEU A 22 -24.81 28.23 -3.89
CA LEU A 22 -25.62 28.98 -4.85
C LEU A 22 -26.57 29.98 -4.17
N ASN A 23 -26.84 29.82 -2.87
CA ASN A 23 -27.65 30.77 -2.09
C ASN A 23 -26.89 32.06 -1.72
N GLN A 24 -25.63 32.20 -2.12
CA GLN A 24 -24.88 33.44 -1.99
C GLN A 24 -25.05 34.24 -3.28
N ASP A 25 -25.15 35.57 -3.14
CA ASP A 25 -25.25 36.51 -4.25
C ASP A 25 -24.32 36.11 -5.41
N THR A 26 -24.91 35.87 -6.58
CA THR A 26 -24.21 35.43 -7.79
C THR A 26 -23.13 36.43 -8.24
N SER A 27 -23.20 37.66 -7.74
CA SER A 27 -22.22 38.74 -7.89
C SER A 27 -20.97 38.58 -7.01
N THR A 28 -20.95 37.66 -6.04
CA THR A 28 -19.82 37.50 -5.11
C THR A 28 -18.61 36.89 -5.82
N ALA A 29 -17.59 37.70 -6.09
CA ALA A 29 -16.37 37.26 -6.77
C ALA A 29 -15.54 36.24 -5.96
N ALA A 30 -14.90 35.30 -6.67
CA ALA A 30 -14.03 34.29 -6.08
C ALA A 30 -12.77 34.91 -5.44
N ARG A 31 -12.57 34.64 -4.15
CA ARG A 31 -11.39 35.12 -3.40
C ARG A 31 -10.16 34.24 -3.65
N ARG A 32 -9.00 34.68 -3.15
CA ARG A 32 -7.71 33.97 -3.31
C ARG A 32 -7.79 32.48 -2.89
N GLY A 33 -8.39 32.16 -1.75
CA GLY A 33 -8.52 30.76 -1.29
C GLY A 33 -9.32 29.89 -2.27
N THR A 34 -10.46 30.37 -2.74
CA THR A 34 -11.29 29.66 -3.74
C THR A 34 -10.53 29.45 -5.06
N ARG A 35 -9.81 30.48 -5.51
CA ARG A 35 -8.99 30.40 -6.73
C ARG A 35 -7.83 29.40 -6.59
N ILE A 36 -7.18 29.34 -5.42
CA ILE A 36 -6.17 28.31 -5.13
C ILE A 36 -6.80 26.92 -5.16
N GLY A 37 -7.98 26.73 -4.56
CA GLY A 37 -8.69 25.44 -4.61
C GLY A 37 -9.01 25.01 -6.06
N LEU A 38 -9.46 25.96 -6.90
CA LEU A 38 -9.71 25.71 -8.32
C LEU A 38 -8.42 25.38 -9.08
N PHE A 39 -7.32 26.07 -8.79
CA PHE A 39 -6.00 25.75 -9.33
C PHE A 39 -5.57 24.33 -8.97
N VAL A 40 -5.67 23.94 -7.70
CA VAL A 40 -5.30 22.60 -7.22
C VAL A 40 -6.15 21.52 -7.89
N SER A 41 -7.46 21.74 -8.03
CA SER A 41 -8.35 20.84 -8.77
C SER A 41 -7.94 20.70 -10.24
N GLY A 42 -7.61 21.80 -10.92
CA GLY A 42 -7.10 21.77 -12.30
C GLY A 42 -5.76 21.05 -12.43
N ALA A 43 -4.82 21.30 -11.52
CA ALA A 43 -3.52 20.62 -11.49
C ALA A 43 -3.69 19.12 -11.24
N PHE A 44 -4.60 18.72 -10.35
CA PHE A 44 -4.87 17.31 -10.09
C PHE A 44 -5.40 16.59 -11.33
N LEU A 45 -6.37 17.19 -12.05
CA LEU A 45 -6.85 16.67 -13.34
C LEU A 45 -5.70 16.51 -14.35
N VAL A 46 -4.87 17.54 -14.54
CA VAL A 46 -3.74 17.46 -15.47
C VAL A 46 -2.76 16.35 -15.08
N SER A 47 -2.45 16.18 -13.80
CA SER A 47 -1.59 15.10 -13.33
C SER A 47 -2.18 13.71 -13.61
N VAL A 48 -3.50 13.54 -13.45
CA VAL A 48 -4.19 12.28 -13.81
C VAL A 48 -4.16 12.07 -15.33
N GLY A 49 -4.38 13.12 -16.13
CA GLY A 49 -4.25 13.05 -17.59
C GLY A 49 -2.84 12.62 -18.02
N LEU A 50 -1.79 13.19 -17.41
CA LEU A 50 -0.40 12.79 -17.65
C LEU A 50 -0.18 11.33 -17.30
N LEU A 51 -0.71 10.86 -16.17
CA LEU A 51 -0.59 9.45 -15.78
C LEU A 51 -1.23 8.54 -16.83
N ILE A 52 -2.41 8.88 -17.37
CA ILE A 52 -3.08 8.09 -18.43
C ILE A 52 -2.20 8.01 -19.69
N VAL A 53 -1.57 9.11 -20.09
CA VAL A 53 -0.66 9.13 -21.26
C VAL A 53 0.55 8.22 -21.08
N LEU A 54 1.01 8.02 -19.83
CA LEU A 54 2.12 7.13 -19.51
C LEU A 54 1.74 5.64 -19.49
N VAL A 55 0.43 5.32 -19.49
CA VAL A 55 -0.09 3.95 -19.61
C VAL A 55 -0.18 3.57 -21.10
N PRO A 56 -0.05 2.28 -21.50
CA PRO A 56 -0.09 1.83 -22.90
C PRO A 56 -1.12 2.55 -23.80
N SER A 57 -0.69 2.78 -25.05
CA SER A 57 -1.21 3.77 -26.01
C SER A 57 -2.72 3.83 -26.27
N LEU A 58 -3.46 2.77 -25.96
CA LEU A 58 -4.91 2.67 -26.19
C LEU A 58 -5.75 3.66 -25.35
N PHE A 59 -5.23 4.18 -24.23
CA PHE A 59 -5.97 5.09 -23.34
C PHE A 59 -5.69 6.58 -23.55
N VAL A 60 -4.77 6.95 -24.44
CA VAL A 60 -4.36 8.36 -24.65
C VAL A 60 -5.54 9.25 -25.02
N VAL A 61 -6.51 8.73 -25.80
CA VAL A 61 -7.73 9.47 -26.17
C VAL A 61 -8.58 9.83 -24.93
N LEU A 62 -8.60 8.96 -23.91
CA LEU A 62 -9.31 9.22 -22.65
C LEU A 62 -8.65 10.34 -21.82
N ALA A 63 -7.37 10.63 -22.04
CA ALA A 63 -6.67 11.71 -21.35
C ALA A 63 -7.11 13.11 -21.85
N LEU A 64 -7.54 13.22 -23.12
CA LEU A 64 -7.92 14.50 -23.74
C LEU A 64 -9.01 15.27 -22.97
N PRO A 65 -10.19 14.70 -22.64
CA PRO A 65 -11.21 15.41 -21.87
C PRO A 65 -10.72 15.83 -20.48
N ILE A 66 -9.85 15.02 -19.86
CA ILE A 66 -9.25 15.31 -18.55
C ILE A 66 -8.30 16.50 -18.64
N PHE A 67 -7.45 16.56 -19.67
CA PHE A 67 -6.58 17.71 -19.92
C PHE A 67 -7.36 18.97 -20.23
N LEU A 68 -8.39 18.89 -21.06
CA LEU A 68 -9.23 20.04 -21.41
C LEU A 68 -9.92 20.60 -20.17
N PHE A 69 -10.47 19.73 -19.32
CA PHE A 69 -11.11 20.16 -18.08
C PHE A 69 -10.09 20.72 -17.07
N GLY A 70 -8.93 20.08 -16.91
CA GLY A 70 -7.84 20.54 -16.07
C GLY A 70 -7.32 21.92 -16.50
N GLY A 71 -7.06 22.08 -17.80
CA GLY A 71 -6.65 23.34 -18.41
C GLY A 71 -7.70 24.43 -18.24
N TYR A 72 -8.98 24.11 -18.44
CA TYR A 72 -10.09 25.04 -18.19
C TYR A 72 -10.10 25.53 -16.74
N ASN A 73 -9.94 24.63 -15.76
CA ASN A 73 -9.88 25.00 -14.35
C ASN A 73 -8.63 25.85 -14.03
N LEU A 74 -7.47 25.50 -14.58
CA LEU A 74 -6.22 26.26 -14.40
C LEU A 74 -6.34 27.68 -14.95
N VAL A 75 -6.87 27.86 -16.16
CA VAL A 75 -7.09 29.19 -16.77
C VAL A 75 -8.09 30.01 -15.94
N ASN A 76 -9.22 29.40 -15.56
CA ASN A 76 -10.25 30.09 -14.79
C ASN A 76 -9.83 30.42 -13.35
N SER A 77 -8.88 29.68 -12.77
CA SER A 77 -8.30 30.01 -11.46
C SER A 77 -7.61 31.38 -11.43
N ARG A 78 -7.15 31.88 -12.59
CA ARG A 78 -6.51 33.20 -12.73
C ARG A 78 -7.51 34.34 -12.96
N ARG A 79 -8.72 34.03 -13.43
CA ARG A 79 -9.76 35.04 -13.72
C ARG A 79 -10.35 35.60 -12.42
N LYS A 80 -10.38 36.93 -12.31
CA LYS A 80 -11.00 37.63 -11.17
C LYS A 80 -12.54 37.73 -11.27
N THR A 81 -13.08 37.50 -12.46
CA THR A 81 -14.50 37.65 -12.79
C THR A 81 -15.35 36.41 -12.47
N LEU A 82 -14.74 35.29 -12.07
CA LEU A 82 -15.51 34.08 -11.74
C LEU A 82 -16.25 34.26 -10.42
N SER A 83 -17.56 33.97 -10.43
CA SER A 83 -18.37 33.92 -9.20
C SER A 83 -17.90 32.80 -8.28
N LEU A 84 -18.01 33.02 -6.97
CA LEU A 84 -17.64 32.04 -5.94
C LEU A 84 -18.31 30.68 -6.11
N SER A 85 -19.61 30.65 -6.43
CA SER A 85 -20.38 29.42 -6.61
C SER A 85 -19.87 28.59 -7.78
N ARG A 86 -19.66 29.22 -8.95
CA ARG A 86 -19.05 28.57 -10.12
C ARG A 86 -17.65 28.03 -9.82
N SER A 87 -16.81 28.78 -9.10
CA SER A 87 -15.48 28.28 -8.73
C SER A 87 -15.58 27.03 -7.85
N ASN A 88 -16.47 27.04 -6.85
CA ASN A 88 -16.68 25.90 -5.97
C ASN A 88 -17.20 24.67 -6.73
N LEU A 89 -18.17 24.86 -7.62
CA LEU A 89 -18.71 23.79 -8.45
C LEU A 89 -17.61 23.18 -9.34
N LEU A 90 -16.85 24.02 -10.04
CA LEU A 90 -15.75 23.55 -10.89
C LEU A 90 -14.65 22.83 -10.10
N SER A 91 -14.32 23.31 -8.91
CA SER A 91 -13.35 22.64 -8.02
C SER A 91 -13.86 21.26 -7.57
N LEU A 92 -15.12 21.16 -7.16
CA LEU A 92 -15.71 19.89 -6.74
C LEU A 92 -15.79 18.90 -7.90
N SER A 93 -16.40 19.31 -9.02
CA SER A 93 -16.54 18.48 -10.21
C SER A 93 -15.18 18.02 -10.74
N GLY A 94 -14.19 18.91 -10.76
CA GLY A 94 -12.83 18.56 -11.19
C GLY A 94 -12.15 17.60 -10.22
N HIS A 95 -12.31 17.78 -8.91
CA HIS A 95 -11.75 16.88 -7.91
C HIS A 95 -12.39 15.49 -7.95
N LEU A 96 -13.72 15.41 -8.00
CA LEU A 96 -14.44 14.13 -8.09
C LEU A 96 -14.12 13.39 -9.39
N CYS A 97 -14.04 14.11 -10.52
CA CYS A 97 -13.64 13.54 -11.80
C CYS A 97 -12.21 12.98 -11.74
N ALA A 98 -11.24 13.77 -11.28
CA ALA A 98 -9.86 13.30 -11.12
C ALA A 98 -9.76 12.12 -10.16
N ALA A 99 -10.46 12.16 -9.03
CA ALA A 99 -10.45 11.09 -8.03
C ALA A 99 -11.03 9.78 -8.58
N LEU A 100 -12.18 9.84 -9.26
CA LEU A 100 -12.84 8.67 -9.85
C LEU A 100 -11.99 8.08 -10.98
N VAL A 101 -11.47 8.92 -11.87
CA VAL A 101 -10.66 8.47 -13.01
C VAL A 101 -9.34 7.88 -12.52
N LEU A 102 -8.68 8.52 -11.55
CA LEU A 102 -7.47 7.98 -10.93
C LEU A 102 -7.75 6.63 -10.25
N TYR A 103 -8.82 6.55 -9.47
CA TYR A 103 -9.22 5.33 -8.78
C TYR A 103 -9.45 4.18 -9.77
N ILE A 104 -10.26 4.40 -10.81
CA ILE A 104 -10.57 3.38 -11.83
C ILE A 104 -9.32 2.99 -12.62
N LEU A 105 -8.50 3.97 -13.04
CA LEU A 105 -7.25 3.70 -13.74
C LEU A 105 -6.36 2.78 -12.90
N LEU A 106 -6.24 3.08 -11.61
CA LEU A 106 -5.42 2.28 -10.71
C LEU A 106 -6.05 0.90 -10.45
N THR A 107 -7.33 0.79 -10.12
CA THR A 107 -7.91 -0.50 -9.69
C THR A 107 -8.38 -1.42 -10.82
N ARG A 108 -8.53 -0.91 -12.04
CA ARG A 108 -9.02 -1.70 -13.19
C ARG A 108 -7.97 -1.92 -14.26
N ILE A 109 -6.93 -1.10 -14.30
CA ILE A 109 -5.89 -1.19 -15.34
C ILE A 109 -4.52 -1.50 -14.73
N LEU A 110 -4.10 -0.79 -13.67
CA LEU A 110 -2.72 -0.89 -13.17
C LEU A 110 -2.55 -1.90 -12.02
N TRP A 111 -3.49 -1.94 -11.10
CA TRP A 111 -3.49 -2.74 -9.87
C TRP A 111 -4.83 -3.47 -9.77
N VAL A 112 -5.04 -4.47 -10.61
CA VAL A 112 -6.29 -5.21 -10.70
C VAL A 112 -6.56 -6.01 -9.42
N THR A 113 -5.49 -6.39 -8.70
CA THR A 113 -5.54 -7.16 -7.46
C THR A 113 -5.33 -6.32 -6.20
N TYR A 114 -5.62 -6.91 -5.03
CA TYR A 114 -5.34 -6.29 -3.75
C TYR A 114 -3.84 -6.17 -3.47
N MET A 115 -3.46 -5.17 -2.69
CA MET A 115 -2.06 -4.86 -2.34
C MET A 115 -1.78 -4.85 -0.82
N THR A 116 -2.77 -5.11 0.03
CA THR A 116 -2.57 -5.24 1.49
C THR A 116 -3.23 -6.51 2.03
N ASP A 117 -2.59 -7.14 3.01
CA ASP A 117 -3.18 -8.23 3.79
C ASP A 117 -4.43 -7.77 4.58
N SER A 118 -4.46 -6.49 4.99
CA SER A 118 -5.60 -5.86 5.68
C SER A 118 -6.91 -6.00 4.92
N ILE A 119 -6.95 -5.67 3.61
CA ILE A 119 -8.22 -5.72 2.87
C ILE A 119 -8.66 -7.17 2.62
N VAL A 120 -7.70 -8.09 2.49
CA VAL A 120 -7.95 -9.52 2.36
C VAL A 120 -8.58 -10.07 3.64
N GLY A 121 -8.10 -9.62 4.80
CA GLY A 121 -8.74 -9.89 6.09
C GLY A 121 -10.18 -9.37 6.16
N SER A 122 -10.43 -8.13 5.72
CA SER A 122 -11.78 -7.58 5.64
C SER A 122 -12.69 -8.39 4.70
N TYR A 123 -12.14 -8.84 3.56
CA TYR A 123 -12.83 -9.67 2.57
C TYR A 123 -13.23 -11.02 3.14
N MET A 124 -12.29 -11.72 3.80
CA MET A 124 -12.60 -12.94 4.55
C MET A 124 -13.70 -12.67 5.59
N GLY A 125 -13.59 -11.56 6.34
CA GLY A 125 -14.61 -11.13 7.30
C GLY A 125 -16.00 -11.08 6.69
N VAL A 126 -16.17 -10.36 5.57
CA VAL A 126 -17.44 -10.26 4.84
C VAL A 126 -17.98 -11.63 4.43
N LEU A 127 -17.15 -12.47 3.82
CA LEU A 127 -17.58 -13.79 3.37
C LEU A 127 -18.01 -14.70 4.53
N LYS A 128 -17.28 -14.68 5.65
CA LYS A 128 -17.62 -15.49 6.82
C LYS A 128 -18.93 -15.05 7.45
N ILE A 129 -19.21 -13.74 7.52
CA ILE A 129 -20.51 -13.25 7.98
C ILE A 129 -21.66 -13.67 7.07
N LEU A 130 -21.46 -13.64 5.74
CA LEU A 130 -22.48 -14.12 4.80
C LEU A 130 -22.81 -15.61 5.02
N THR A 131 -21.84 -16.40 5.50
CA THR A 131 -22.05 -17.80 5.89
C THR A 131 -22.43 -17.99 7.37
N LEU A 132 -22.74 -16.91 8.09
CA LEU A 132 -23.07 -16.91 9.53
C LEU A 132 -21.96 -17.49 10.44
N GLN A 133 -20.71 -17.33 10.05
CA GLN A 133 -19.53 -17.79 10.79
C GLN A 133 -18.80 -16.62 11.44
N ASN A 134 -18.25 -16.83 12.64
CA ASN A 134 -17.35 -15.86 13.27
C ASN A 134 -16.00 -15.84 12.53
N PRO A 135 -15.55 -14.70 11.98
CA PRO A 135 -14.34 -14.63 11.16
C PRO A 135 -13.03 -14.77 11.96
N TYR A 136 -13.03 -14.49 13.26
CA TYR A 136 -11.81 -14.47 14.08
C TYR A 136 -11.17 -15.84 14.31
N GLY A 137 -11.90 -16.93 14.03
CA GLY A 137 -11.38 -18.29 14.09
C GLY A 137 -10.70 -18.80 12.82
N TYR A 138 -10.59 -17.96 11.78
CA TYR A 138 -10.10 -18.37 10.46
C TYR A 138 -8.78 -17.68 10.10
N SER A 139 -7.94 -18.42 9.37
CA SER A 139 -6.73 -17.88 8.75
C SER A 139 -7.06 -17.15 7.45
N ILE A 140 -6.45 -15.98 7.23
CA ILE A 140 -6.55 -15.24 5.97
C ILE A 140 -5.68 -15.83 4.86
N LYS A 141 -4.76 -16.75 5.17
CA LYS A 141 -3.78 -17.31 4.23
C LYS A 141 -4.42 -17.89 2.95
N PRO A 142 -5.49 -18.71 3.00
CA PRO A 142 -6.10 -19.24 1.79
C PRO A 142 -6.59 -18.16 0.83
N PHE A 143 -7.04 -17.00 1.36
CA PHE A 143 -7.46 -15.86 0.55
C PHE A 143 -6.26 -15.08 0.00
N LEU A 144 -5.17 -14.96 0.76
CA LEU A 144 -3.91 -14.41 0.26
C LEU A 144 -3.39 -15.22 -0.94
N ASP A 145 -3.40 -16.55 -0.82
CA ASP A 145 -3.02 -17.47 -1.90
C ASP A 145 -3.97 -17.32 -3.10
N GLN A 146 -5.29 -17.22 -2.87
CA GLN A 146 -6.29 -16.97 -3.93
C GLN A 146 -6.01 -15.68 -4.71
N PHE A 147 -5.62 -14.60 -4.03
CA PHE A 147 -5.25 -13.34 -4.66
C PHE A 147 -3.79 -13.31 -5.17
N SER A 148 -3.09 -14.46 -5.15
CA SER A 148 -1.72 -14.60 -5.64
C SER A 148 -0.73 -13.64 -4.95
N PHE A 149 -1.00 -13.33 -3.69
CA PHE A 149 -0.30 -12.30 -2.95
C PHE A 149 1.16 -12.69 -2.66
N SER A 150 2.07 -11.73 -2.80
CA SER A 150 3.50 -11.97 -2.54
C SER A 150 3.75 -12.11 -1.03
N PRO A 151 4.51 -13.11 -0.56
CA PRO A 151 4.91 -13.21 0.84
C PRO A 151 5.58 -11.95 1.40
N SER A 152 6.27 -11.18 0.57
CA SER A 152 6.84 -9.87 0.92
C SER A 152 5.83 -8.81 1.35
N PHE A 153 4.54 -9.03 1.11
CA PHE A 153 3.45 -8.16 1.57
C PHE A 153 2.69 -8.75 2.77
N TYR A 154 3.05 -9.94 3.25
CA TYR A 154 2.53 -10.48 4.50
C TYR A 154 3.16 -9.74 5.67
N THR A 155 2.39 -9.49 6.73
CA THR A 155 2.93 -8.90 7.95
C THR A 155 3.84 -9.92 8.68
N PRO A 156 5.16 -9.69 8.77
CA PRO A 156 6.05 -10.64 9.41
C PRO A 156 6.11 -10.42 10.92
N ARG A 157 6.27 -11.51 11.65
CA ARG A 157 6.52 -11.55 13.09
C ARG A 157 8.02 -11.75 13.35
N VAL A 158 8.52 -11.23 14.46
CA VAL A 158 9.94 -11.36 14.84
C VAL A 158 10.37 -12.81 15.08
N ASP A 159 9.42 -13.72 15.31
CA ASP A 159 9.66 -15.16 15.44
C ASP A 159 9.94 -15.86 14.09
N GLY A 160 9.93 -15.12 12.98
CA GLY A 160 10.14 -15.66 11.64
C GLY A 160 8.88 -16.27 11.01
N SER A 161 7.71 -16.09 11.63
CA SER A 161 6.41 -16.45 11.05
C SER A 161 5.69 -15.23 10.45
N PHE A 162 4.50 -15.46 9.88
CA PHE A 162 3.64 -14.41 9.35
C PHE A 162 2.33 -14.31 10.13
N GLU A 163 1.78 -13.12 10.18
CA GLU A 163 0.46 -12.87 10.74
C GLU A 163 -0.63 -13.24 9.73
N PHE A 164 -1.46 -14.22 10.10
CA PHE A 164 -2.55 -14.71 9.26
C PHE A 164 -3.93 -14.60 9.92
N HIS A 165 -4.08 -13.80 10.97
CA HIS A 165 -5.36 -13.54 11.60
C HIS A 165 -5.97 -12.21 11.16
N LEU A 166 -7.29 -12.08 11.31
CA LEU A 166 -7.99 -10.82 11.14
C LEU A 166 -7.73 -9.90 12.34
N ASN A 167 -6.83 -8.92 12.22
CA ASN A 167 -6.39 -8.08 13.35
C ASN A 167 -7.22 -6.80 13.59
N TYR A 168 -8.49 -6.80 13.20
CA TYR A 168 -9.36 -5.62 13.24
C TYR A 168 -10.71 -5.92 13.92
N PRO A 169 -11.32 -4.94 14.62
CA PRO A 169 -12.63 -5.11 15.22
C PRO A 169 -13.75 -5.18 14.16
N ALA A 170 -14.92 -5.62 14.59
CA ALA A 170 -15.94 -6.16 13.70
C ALA A 170 -16.49 -5.17 12.65
N LEU A 171 -16.50 -3.87 12.94
CA LEU A 171 -17.01 -2.89 11.99
C LEU A 171 -16.11 -2.78 10.74
N ASN A 172 -14.87 -3.26 10.80
CA ASN A 172 -13.95 -3.33 9.67
C ASN A 172 -14.54 -4.08 8.46
N PHE A 173 -15.23 -5.20 8.68
CA PHE A 173 -15.90 -5.96 7.63
C PHE A 173 -17.41 -5.72 7.61
N LEU A 174 -18.06 -5.47 8.76
CA LEU A 174 -19.51 -5.23 8.78
C LEU A 174 -19.94 -3.95 8.06
N SER A 175 -19.10 -2.92 8.02
CA SER A 175 -19.40 -1.68 7.28
C SER A 175 -19.34 -1.86 5.76
N LEU A 176 -18.59 -2.85 5.29
CA LEU A 176 -18.43 -3.17 3.86
C LEU A 176 -19.45 -4.22 3.40
N LEU A 177 -19.98 -5.03 4.31
CA LEU A 177 -20.96 -6.09 4.03
C LEU A 177 -22.20 -5.60 3.23
N PRO A 178 -22.87 -4.48 3.55
CA PRO A 178 -24.02 -4.03 2.76
C PRO A 178 -23.63 -3.67 1.32
N LEU A 179 -22.45 -3.09 1.12
CA LEU A 179 -21.93 -2.70 -0.20
C LEU A 179 -21.60 -3.95 -1.02
N TYR A 180 -20.97 -4.94 -0.39
CA TYR A 180 -20.72 -6.24 -0.99
C TYR A 180 -22.02 -6.94 -1.40
N ALA A 181 -23.04 -6.91 -0.53
CA ALA A 181 -24.34 -7.56 -0.77
C ALA A 181 -25.12 -6.94 -1.94
N VAL A 182 -24.94 -5.65 -2.23
CA VAL A 182 -25.56 -4.98 -3.41
C VAL A 182 -24.70 -5.07 -4.68
N GLY A 183 -23.62 -5.85 -4.67
CA GLY A 183 -22.82 -6.17 -5.86
C GLY A 183 -21.44 -5.50 -5.93
N LEU A 184 -21.03 -4.69 -4.94
CA LEU A 184 -19.67 -4.14 -4.89
C LEU A 184 -18.70 -5.16 -4.29
N HIS A 185 -18.36 -6.17 -5.09
CA HIS A 185 -17.54 -7.30 -4.63
C HIS A 185 -16.05 -6.97 -4.44
N ASP A 186 -15.53 -5.96 -5.15
CA ASP A 186 -14.23 -5.37 -4.85
C ASP A 186 -14.36 -4.43 -3.65
N LEU A 187 -13.79 -4.83 -2.50
CA LEU A 187 -13.93 -4.06 -1.26
C LEU A 187 -13.27 -2.68 -1.33
N ARG A 188 -12.33 -2.45 -2.27
CA ARG A 188 -11.77 -1.12 -2.50
C ARG A 188 -12.87 -0.15 -2.92
N ASP A 189 -13.88 -0.63 -3.66
CA ASP A 189 -14.99 0.21 -4.11
C ASP A 189 -15.81 0.68 -2.90
N GLY A 190 -16.07 -0.23 -1.96
CA GLY A 190 -16.74 0.11 -0.72
C GLY A 190 -15.96 1.13 0.11
N VAL A 191 -14.66 0.94 0.26
CA VAL A 191 -13.77 1.90 0.95
C VAL A 191 -13.74 3.25 0.21
N PHE A 192 -13.74 3.24 -1.13
CA PHE A 192 -13.75 4.45 -1.95
C PHE A 192 -15.06 5.22 -1.80
N VAL A 193 -16.20 4.54 -1.65
CA VAL A 193 -17.48 5.19 -1.31
C VAL A 193 -17.36 5.96 0.01
N PHE A 194 -16.79 5.36 1.06
CA PHE A 194 -16.54 6.09 2.32
C PHE A 194 -15.63 7.31 2.14
N HIS A 195 -14.61 7.22 1.28
CA HIS A 195 -13.77 8.36 0.93
C HIS A 195 -14.57 9.50 0.26
N ILE A 196 -15.32 9.18 -0.80
CA ILE A 196 -16.12 10.16 -1.55
C ILE A 196 -17.18 10.81 -0.64
N LEU A 197 -17.88 10.02 0.17
CA LEU A 197 -18.84 10.55 1.15
C LEU A 197 -18.18 11.50 2.14
N SER A 198 -16.97 11.19 2.60
CA SER A 198 -16.22 12.06 3.50
C SER A 198 -15.86 13.40 2.85
N VAL A 199 -15.37 13.38 1.61
CA VAL A 199 -15.06 14.59 0.84
C VAL A 199 -16.30 15.44 0.60
N LEU A 200 -17.42 14.82 0.22
CA LEU A 200 -18.69 15.51 0.00
C LEU A 200 -19.22 16.16 1.29
N VAL A 201 -19.15 15.47 2.42
CA VAL A 201 -19.54 16.00 3.73
C VAL A 201 -18.69 17.22 4.11
N ILE A 202 -17.37 17.13 3.94
CA ILE A 202 -16.46 18.25 4.21
C ILE A 202 -16.81 19.45 3.32
N PHE A 203 -16.92 19.23 2.01
CA PHE A 203 -17.23 20.28 1.05
C PHE A 203 -18.59 20.94 1.34
N GLY A 204 -19.60 20.15 1.69
CA GLY A 204 -20.95 20.63 1.98
C GLY A 204 -21.03 21.49 3.24
N LEU A 205 -20.23 21.17 4.27
CA LEU A 205 -20.28 21.83 5.58
C LEU A 205 -19.28 22.98 5.77
N VAL A 206 -18.25 23.05 4.93
CA VAL A 206 -17.28 24.14 4.96
C VAL A 206 -17.89 25.44 4.38
N PRO A 207 -17.59 26.62 4.95
CA PRO A 207 -18.06 27.90 4.42
C PRO A 207 -17.73 28.10 2.94
N SER A 208 -18.63 28.69 2.15
CA SER A 208 -18.49 28.83 0.69
C SER A 208 -17.15 29.39 0.22
N ARG A 209 -16.49 30.26 1.00
CA ARG A 209 -15.17 30.82 0.65
C ARG A 209 -14.00 29.84 0.77
N GLN A 210 -14.20 28.70 1.43
CA GLN A 210 -13.17 27.69 1.72
C GLN A 210 -13.45 26.34 1.05
N LYS A 211 -14.66 26.12 0.51
CA LYS A 211 -15.07 24.83 -0.09
C LYS A 211 -14.10 24.29 -1.14
N ALA A 212 -13.71 25.12 -2.11
CA ALA A 212 -12.74 24.71 -3.12
C ALA A 212 -11.37 24.33 -2.51
N LEU A 213 -10.88 25.09 -1.53
CA LEU A 213 -9.57 24.83 -0.91
C LEU A 213 -9.60 23.60 0.01
N SER A 214 -10.74 23.29 0.63
CA SER A 214 -10.87 22.14 1.52
C SER A 214 -10.67 20.79 0.83
N LEU A 215 -10.68 20.73 -0.51
CA LEU A 215 -10.44 19.53 -1.29
C LEU A 215 -8.95 19.19 -1.43
N ALA A 216 -8.06 20.18 -1.28
CA ALA A 216 -6.63 20.05 -1.57
C ALA A 216 -5.91 18.92 -0.80
N PRO A 217 -6.20 18.65 0.49
CA PRO A 217 -5.54 17.57 1.22
C PRO A 217 -5.82 16.16 0.70
N PHE A 218 -6.88 15.97 -0.11
CA PHE A 218 -7.42 14.65 -0.43
C PHE A 218 -7.00 14.10 -1.79
N ILE A 219 -6.14 14.80 -2.54
CA ILE A 219 -5.76 14.42 -3.92
C ILE A 219 -5.08 13.04 -4.03
N PHE A 220 -4.39 12.58 -2.98
CA PHE A 220 -3.67 11.29 -2.99
C PHE A 220 -4.49 10.11 -2.44
N PHE A 221 -5.60 10.38 -1.76
CA PHE A 221 -6.40 9.34 -1.11
C PHE A 221 -7.01 8.33 -2.10
N PRO A 222 -7.46 8.70 -3.31
CA PRO A 222 -7.92 7.72 -4.30
C PRO A 222 -6.84 6.67 -4.62
N ALA A 223 -5.57 7.08 -4.71
CA ALA A 223 -4.46 6.16 -4.94
C ALA A 223 -4.23 5.24 -3.73
N PHE A 224 -4.31 5.78 -2.51
CA PHE A 224 -4.18 4.97 -1.29
C PHE A 224 -5.29 3.91 -1.17
N VAL A 225 -6.54 4.27 -1.49
CA VAL A 225 -7.65 3.31 -1.51
C VAL A 225 -7.44 2.28 -2.62
N ALA A 226 -6.97 2.70 -3.80
CA ALA A 226 -6.66 1.78 -4.89
C ALA A 226 -5.55 0.78 -4.52
N SER A 227 -4.55 1.22 -3.74
CA SER A 227 -3.53 0.37 -3.11
C SER A 227 -4.05 -0.40 -1.89
N SER A 228 -5.36 -0.62 -1.78
CA SER A 228 -6.00 -1.45 -0.74
C SER A 228 -5.89 -0.94 0.69
N TRP A 229 -5.71 0.37 0.92
CA TRP A 229 -5.78 0.92 2.29
C TRP A 229 -7.23 1.08 2.72
N THR A 230 -7.60 0.49 3.87
CA THR A 230 -8.99 0.45 4.39
C THR A 230 -9.35 1.66 5.26
N ASP A 231 -8.42 2.59 5.47
CA ASP A 231 -8.50 3.63 6.51
C ASP A 231 -9.56 4.72 6.28
N SER A 232 -10.10 4.83 5.04
CA SER A 232 -11.22 5.75 4.75
C SER A 232 -12.46 5.46 5.59
N VAL A 233 -12.65 4.20 6.01
CA VAL A 233 -13.86 3.77 6.74
C VAL A 233 -13.86 4.31 8.18
N TRP A 234 -12.80 4.09 8.97
CA TRP A 234 -12.75 4.64 10.34
C TRP A 234 -12.67 6.17 10.33
N ALA A 235 -11.97 6.75 9.35
CA ALA A 235 -11.86 8.19 9.22
C ALA A 235 -13.21 8.86 8.87
N PHE A 236 -14.05 8.18 8.08
CA PHE A 236 -15.44 8.59 7.86
C PHE A 236 -16.22 8.66 9.18
N PHE A 237 -16.12 7.64 10.04
CA PHE A 237 -16.80 7.66 11.34
C PHE A 237 -16.27 8.76 12.27
N LEU A 238 -14.97 9.06 12.26
CA LEU A 238 -14.44 10.22 13.00
C LEU A 238 -14.96 11.56 12.45
N LEU A 239 -15.05 11.69 11.12
CA LEU A 239 -15.64 12.85 10.48
C LEU A 239 -17.11 12.98 10.86
N ALA A 240 -17.89 11.91 10.79
CA ALA A 240 -19.29 11.88 11.23
C ALA A 240 -19.42 12.28 12.70
N GLY A 241 -18.53 11.78 13.56
CA GLY A 241 -18.44 12.18 14.97
C GLY A 241 -18.19 13.68 15.14
N THR A 242 -17.29 14.25 14.34
CA THR A 242 -16.99 15.70 14.31
C THR A 242 -18.20 16.52 13.86
N VAL A 243 -18.92 16.07 12.84
CA VAL A 243 -20.15 16.72 12.35
C VAL A 243 -21.22 16.71 13.43
N LEU A 244 -21.45 15.54 14.02
CA LEU A 244 -22.50 15.32 15.01
C LEU A 244 -22.17 15.94 16.36
N TRP A 245 -20.90 16.20 16.66
CA TRP A 245 -20.47 16.92 17.87
C TRP A 245 -21.25 18.21 18.12
N TYR A 246 -21.52 18.97 17.05
CA TYR A 246 -22.24 20.24 17.11
C TYR A 246 -23.76 20.12 17.25
N ARG A 247 -24.32 18.93 17.02
CA ARG A 247 -25.77 18.66 17.15
C ARG A 247 -26.08 17.87 18.42
N ASN A 248 -25.37 16.78 18.63
CA ASN A 248 -25.48 15.92 19.80
C ASN A 248 -24.12 15.28 20.10
N ARG A 249 -23.48 15.72 21.18
CA ARG A 249 -22.13 15.28 21.56
C ARG A 249 -22.05 13.79 21.89
N ASN A 250 -23.11 13.19 22.43
CA ASN A 250 -23.14 11.76 22.76
C ASN A 250 -23.16 10.92 21.48
N ILE A 251 -23.97 11.32 20.48
CA ILE A 251 -23.96 10.64 19.17
C ILE A 251 -22.60 10.86 18.49
N GLY A 252 -22.01 12.06 18.62
CA GLY A 252 -20.65 12.32 18.13
C GLY A 252 -19.61 11.36 18.72
N LEU A 253 -19.66 11.11 20.02
CA LEU A 253 -18.80 10.14 20.71
C LEU A 253 -19.12 8.69 20.35
N ALA A 254 -20.39 8.34 20.13
CA ALA A 254 -20.75 7.01 19.63
C ALA A 254 -20.12 6.73 18.25
N MET A 255 -20.08 7.73 17.36
CA MET A 255 -19.37 7.60 16.07
C MET A 255 -17.86 7.43 16.23
N VAL A 256 -17.24 8.06 17.24
CA VAL A 256 -15.84 7.83 17.58
C VAL A 256 -15.63 6.40 18.08
N GLY A 257 -16.57 5.87 18.87
CA GLY A 257 -16.61 4.46 19.25
C GLY A 257 -16.70 3.53 18.03
N LEU A 258 -17.55 3.84 17.06
CA LEU A 258 -17.68 3.10 15.79
C LEU A 258 -16.39 3.17 14.96
N ALA A 259 -15.71 4.32 14.92
CA ALA A 259 -14.38 4.43 14.31
C ALA A 259 -13.38 3.47 14.99
N GLY A 260 -13.42 3.41 16.32
CA GLY A 260 -12.67 2.43 17.11
C GLY A 260 -13.03 0.99 16.80
N ALA A 261 -14.32 0.70 16.53
CA ALA A 261 -14.81 -0.62 16.13
C ALA A 261 -14.43 -0.99 14.69
N THR A 262 -13.93 -0.04 13.89
CA THR A 262 -13.34 -0.31 12.58
C THR A 262 -11.84 -0.49 12.68
N LYS A 263 -11.17 0.36 13.48
CA LYS A 263 -9.73 0.28 13.76
C LYS A 263 -9.42 0.93 15.12
N GLN A 264 -8.82 0.15 16.02
CA GLN A 264 -8.58 0.47 17.43
C GLN A 264 -7.80 1.79 17.60
N ILE A 265 -6.86 2.09 16.69
CA ILE A 265 -6.06 3.32 16.73
C ILE A 265 -6.90 4.61 16.71
N ALA A 266 -8.13 4.56 16.17
CA ALA A 266 -9.04 5.69 16.19
C ALA A 266 -9.44 6.11 17.62
N LEU A 267 -9.39 5.19 18.59
CA LEU A 267 -9.70 5.46 20.00
C LEU A 267 -8.65 6.32 20.71
N ILE A 268 -7.48 6.56 20.11
CA ILE A 268 -6.49 7.52 20.64
C ILE A 268 -7.09 8.92 20.79
N ALA A 269 -8.09 9.29 19.96
CA ALA A 269 -8.79 10.55 20.07
C ALA A 269 -9.78 10.62 21.26
N ALA A 270 -10.25 9.48 21.77
CA ALA A 270 -11.28 9.38 22.81
C ALA A 270 -10.98 10.23 24.06
N PRO A 271 -9.81 10.13 24.72
CA PRO A 271 -9.54 10.90 25.94
C PRO A 271 -9.54 12.42 25.68
N PHE A 272 -9.09 12.87 24.50
CA PHE A 272 -9.16 14.29 24.13
C PHE A 272 -10.60 14.78 23.95
N LEU A 273 -11.45 13.96 23.33
CA LEU A 273 -12.85 14.32 23.13
C LEU A 273 -13.65 14.26 24.44
N ILE A 274 -13.32 13.36 25.36
CA ILE A 274 -13.89 13.34 26.71
C ILE A 274 -13.52 14.63 27.47
N ILE A 275 -12.25 15.08 27.39
CA ILE A 275 -11.83 16.38 27.94
C ILE A 275 -12.61 17.52 27.28
N ARG A 276 -12.78 17.50 25.96
CA ARG A 276 -13.58 18.49 25.23
C ARG A 276 -15.02 18.52 25.74
N LEU A 277 -15.65 17.36 25.93
CA LEU A 277 -17.01 17.25 26.45
C LEU A 277 -17.12 17.85 27.86
N TRP A 278 -16.16 17.53 28.73
CA TRP A 278 -16.10 18.09 30.09
C TRP A 278 -16.01 19.62 30.07
N GLN A 279 -15.12 20.17 29.24
CA GLN A 279 -14.88 21.61 29.15
C GLN A 279 -16.04 22.37 28.49
N GLU A 280 -16.71 21.78 27.50
CA GLU A 280 -17.85 22.40 26.80
C GLU A 280 -19.19 22.17 27.49
N SER A 281 -19.26 21.37 28.56
CA SER A 281 -20.50 21.07 29.27
C SER A 281 -20.94 22.23 30.18
N PRO A 282 -22.11 22.85 29.93
CA PRO A 282 -22.56 24.03 30.67
C PRO A 282 -23.00 23.72 32.11
N SER A 283 -23.61 22.56 32.36
CA SER A 283 -24.04 22.09 33.68
C SER A 283 -23.94 20.55 33.79
N SER A 284 -23.88 20.03 35.02
CA SER A 284 -23.75 18.58 35.31
C SER A 284 -22.62 17.88 34.53
N ARG A 285 -21.41 18.46 34.55
CA ARG A 285 -20.24 17.99 33.78
C ARG A 285 -19.99 16.49 33.95
N LEU A 286 -20.06 15.98 35.17
CA LEU A 286 -19.87 14.56 35.46
C LEU A 286 -20.90 13.69 34.74
N ARG A 287 -22.20 13.99 34.87
CA ARG A 287 -23.27 13.25 34.21
C ARG A 287 -23.12 13.25 32.70
N ASN A 288 -22.86 14.41 32.09
CA ASN A 288 -22.72 14.51 30.64
C ASN A 288 -21.49 13.74 30.16
N THR A 289 -20.38 13.83 30.90
CA THR A 289 -19.15 13.11 30.58
C THR A 289 -19.35 11.61 30.70
N LEU A 290 -20.01 11.12 31.76
CA LEU A 290 -20.38 9.71 31.91
C LEU A 290 -21.27 9.23 30.76
N ALA A 291 -22.32 9.99 30.43
CA ALA A 291 -23.20 9.65 29.30
C ALA A 291 -22.45 9.62 27.97
N GLY A 292 -21.53 10.55 27.74
CA GLY A 292 -20.66 10.56 26.56
C GLY A 292 -19.70 9.39 26.51
N THR A 293 -19.07 9.03 27.63
CA THR A 293 -18.19 7.86 27.75
C THR A 293 -18.96 6.56 27.50
N VAL A 294 -20.18 6.43 28.04
CA VAL A 294 -21.07 5.30 27.76
C VAL A 294 -21.42 5.26 26.27
N ALA A 295 -21.75 6.38 25.65
CA ALA A 295 -22.04 6.44 24.22
C ALA A 295 -20.84 5.98 23.37
N LEU A 296 -19.63 6.40 23.72
CA LEU A 296 -18.39 5.93 23.08
C LEU A 296 -18.20 4.42 23.26
N ALA A 297 -18.36 3.90 24.47
CA ALA A 297 -18.24 2.48 24.77
C ALA A 297 -19.27 1.66 24.00
N VAL A 298 -20.52 2.11 23.93
CA VAL A 298 -21.58 1.48 23.13
C VAL A 298 -21.24 1.49 21.65
N GLY A 299 -20.69 2.59 21.12
CA GLY A 299 -20.24 2.65 19.73
C GLY A 299 -19.13 1.64 19.42
N PHE A 300 -18.18 1.43 20.35
CA PHE A 300 -17.12 0.44 20.18
C PHE A 300 -17.62 -1.00 20.37
N LEU A 301 -18.32 -1.28 21.47
CA LEU A 301 -18.75 -2.62 21.85
C LEU A 301 -19.91 -3.12 21.00
N GLY A 302 -20.84 -2.26 20.60
CA GLY A 302 -22.04 -2.64 19.86
C GLY A 302 -21.78 -3.58 18.68
N PRO A 303 -20.94 -3.19 17.69
CA PRO A 303 -20.61 -4.07 16.57
C PRO A 303 -19.80 -5.32 16.97
N ASN A 304 -19.07 -5.28 18.09
CA ASN A 304 -18.17 -6.36 18.51
C ASN A 304 -18.85 -7.40 19.40
N ILE A 305 -19.94 -7.06 20.11
CA ILE A 305 -20.63 -7.94 21.07
C ILE A 305 -20.95 -9.33 20.48
N PRO A 306 -21.52 -9.48 19.27
CA PRO A 306 -21.81 -10.80 18.71
C PRO A 306 -20.57 -11.70 18.59
N PHE A 307 -19.41 -11.11 18.32
CA PHE A 307 -18.14 -11.83 18.15
C PHE A 307 -17.46 -12.13 19.47
N ILE A 308 -17.57 -11.21 20.44
CA ILE A 308 -17.13 -11.41 21.82
C ILE A 308 -17.90 -12.57 22.45
N LEU A 309 -19.22 -12.63 22.24
CA LEU A 309 -20.06 -13.68 22.82
C LEU A 309 -19.83 -15.05 22.17
N SER A 310 -19.59 -15.09 20.86
CA SER A 310 -19.39 -16.36 20.13
C SER A 310 -17.97 -16.91 20.24
N ALA A 311 -16.95 -16.05 20.31
CA ALA A 311 -15.55 -16.48 20.44
C ALA A 311 -14.68 -15.42 21.16
N PRO A 312 -14.82 -15.29 22.50
CA PRO A 312 -14.19 -14.20 23.25
C PRO A 312 -12.66 -14.21 23.16
N SER A 313 -12.04 -15.38 23.27
CA SER A 313 -10.58 -15.54 23.19
C SER A 313 -10.04 -15.18 21.80
N GLN A 314 -10.70 -15.66 20.74
CA GLN A 314 -10.31 -15.37 19.35
C GLN A 314 -10.46 -13.88 19.04
N TRP A 315 -11.57 -13.25 19.44
CA TRP A 315 -11.77 -11.81 19.28
C TRP A 315 -10.71 -11.01 20.03
N TRP A 316 -10.36 -11.39 21.26
CA TRP A 316 -9.34 -10.70 22.05
C TRP A 316 -7.95 -10.79 21.42
N ILE A 317 -7.54 -12.00 21.00
CA ILE A 317 -6.24 -12.24 20.37
C ILE A 317 -6.13 -11.48 19.04
N ALA A 318 -7.22 -11.39 18.30
CA ALA A 318 -7.30 -10.63 17.05
C ALA A 318 -7.31 -9.11 17.25
N THR A 319 -8.10 -8.62 18.21
CA THR A 319 -8.47 -7.20 18.27
C THR A 319 -7.64 -6.42 19.28
N ILE A 320 -7.31 -7.00 20.43
CA ILE A 320 -6.71 -6.26 21.55
C ILE A 320 -5.24 -6.65 21.74
N ALA A 321 -4.96 -7.95 21.77
CA ALA A 321 -3.62 -8.48 22.05
C ALA A 321 -2.49 -7.90 21.17
N PRO A 322 -2.64 -7.65 19.85
CA PRO A 322 -1.56 -7.18 18.99
C PRO A 322 -1.04 -5.78 19.35
N TYR A 323 -1.82 -5.02 20.12
CA TYR A 323 -1.48 -3.65 20.53
C TYR A 323 -0.98 -3.55 21.97
N LEU A 324 -0.96 -4.66 22.71
CA LEU A 324 -0.43 -4.72 24.07
C LEU A 324 1.08 -5.05 24.08
N PRO A 325 1.84 -4.56 25.07
CA PRO A 325 3.22 -4.99 25.27
C PRO A 325 3.28 -6.50 25.48
N GLY A 326 3.99 -7.23 24.60
CA GLY A 326 4.08 -8.69 24.65
C GLY A 326 3.03 -9.45 23.82
N GLY A 327 2.21 -8.76 23.02
CA GLY A 327 1.46 -9.40 21.92
C GLY A 327 2.40 -9.99 20.85
N ALA A 328 1.84 -10.56 19.77
CA ALA A 328 2.65 -11.05 18.65
C ALA A 328 3.57 -9.93 18.16
N VAL A 329 4.87 -10.05 18.46
CA VAL A 329 5.82 -8.97 18.22
C VAL A 329 6.07 -8.94 16.72
N GLU A 330 5.39 -8.03 16.04
CA GLU A 330 5.61 -7.74 14.63
C GLU A 330 6.87 -6.87 14.48
N VAL A 331 7.50 -6.93 13.32
CA VAL A 331 8.75 -6.18 13.09
C VAL A 331 8.47 -4.67 13.08
N PRO A 332 9.31 -3.85 13.74
CA PRO A 332 9.17 -2.40 13.70
C PRO A 332 9.31 -1.86 12.28
N GLY A 333 8.59 -0.79 11.98
CA GLY A 333 8.59 -0.22 10.65
C GLY A 333 7.69 1.00 10.48
N GLY A 334 7.77 1.57 9.28
CA GLY A 334 6.99 2.75 8.87
C GLY A 334 7.80 4.03 8.79
N ILE A 335 7.12 5.17 8.96
CA ILE A 335 7.66 6.53 8.76
C ILE A 335 7.80 7.34 10.07
N GLY A 336 7.43 6.74 11.20
CA GLY A 336 7.58 7.35 12.52
C GLY A 336 9.00 7.22 13.09
N LEU A 337 9.15 7.56 14.36
CA LEU A 337 10.44 7.53 15.06
C LEU A 337 11.09 6.15 15.03
N SER A 338 10.31 5.06 15.12
CA SER A 338 10.85 3.69 15.05
C SER A 338 11.56 3.42 13.72
N GLY A 339 10.95 3.79 12.60
CA GLY A 339 11.55 3.66 11.27
C GLY A 339 12.80 4.53 11.10
N ILE A 340 12.81 5.75 11.66
CA ILE A 340 13.99 6.62 11.66
C ILE A 340 15.14 5.99 12.45
N LEU A 341 14.87 5.51 13.66
CA LEU A 341 15.87 4.87 14.51
C LEU A 341 16.43 3.60 13.86
N LEU A 342 15.56 2.75 13.30
CA LEU A 342 15.99 1.55 12.58
C LEU A 342 16.97 1.89 11.45
N ARG A 343 16.68 2.91 10.63
CA ARG A 343 17.58 3.37 9.56
C ARG A 343 18.94 3.86 10.05
N LEU A 344 19.02 4.31 11.30
CA LEU A 344 20.27 4.68 11.96
C LEU A 344 20.98 3.48 12.62
N GLY A 345 20.42 2.27 12.49
CA GLY A 345 20.89 1.06 13.16
C GLY A 345 20.40 0.89 14.60
N ILE A 346 19.50 1.76 15.05
CA ILE A 346 19.02 1.78 16.43
C ILE A 346 17.67 1.06 16.48
N ALA A 347 17.60 -0.08 17.19
CA ALA A 347 16.36 -0.82 17.39
C ALA A 347 16.02 -0.94 18.88
N PRO A 348 15.37 0.06 19.48
CA PRO A 348 14.91 -0.03 20.85
C PRO A 348 13.86 -1.14 20.98
N PRO A 349 13.74 -1.78 22.15
CA PRO A 349 12.70 -2.77 22.39
C PRO A 349 11.30 -2.14 22.25
N PRO A 350 10.25 -2.91 21.89
CA PRO A 350 8.89 -2.39 21.78
C PRO A 350 8.44 -1.58 23.00
N LEU A 351 8.86 -1.99 24.21
CA LEU A 351 8.56 -1.31 25.46
C LEU A 351 9.03 0.15 25.49
N PHE A 352 10.18 0.47 24.87
CA PHE A 352 10.66 1.86 24.75
C PHE A 352 9.62 2.74 24.06
N PHE A 353 9.07 2.27 22.95
CA PHE A 353 8.07 3.00 22.17
C PHE A 353 6.74 3.07 22.90
N VAL A 354 6.33 2.03 23.64
CA VAL A 354 5.15 2.07 24.50
C VAL A 354 5.28 3.16 25.56
N VAL A 355 6.41 3.21 26.28
CA VAL A 355 6.68 4.23 27.30
C VAL A 355 6.71 5.62 26.67
N LEU A 356 7.41 5.79 25.55
CA LEU A 356 7.52 7.08 24.87
C LEU A 356 6.18 7.57 24.32
N MET A 357 5.41 6.69 23.67
CA MET A 357 4.05 6.98 23.21
C MET A 357 3.13 7.34 24.38
N GLY A 358 3.25 6.63 25.51
CA GLY A 358 2.53 6.94 26.74
C GLY A 358 2.86 8.33 27.28
N LEU A 359 4.14 8.68 27.35
CA LEU A 359 4.62 9.99 27.80
C LEU A 359 4.17 11.13 26.86
N VAL A 360 4.32 10.96 25.55
CA VAL A 360 3.85 11.91 24.55
C VAL A 360 2.33 12.04 24.60
N GLY A 361 1.61 10.94 24.79
CA GLY A 361 0.16 10.91 24.95
C GLY A 361 -0.30 11.67 26.19
N MET A 362 0.30 11.39 27.36
CA MET A 362 0.01 12.09 28.61
C MET A 362 0.36 13.58 28.52
N GLY A 363 1.53 13.93 27.96
CA GLY A 363 1.93 15.32 27.71
C GLY A 363 0.96 16.04 26.77
N SER A 364 0.53 15.37 25.70
CA SER A 364 -0.46 15.88 24.75
C SER A 364 -1.82 16.12 25.41
N LEU A 365 -2.31 15.16 26.20
CA LEU A 365 -3.56 15.27 26.95
C LEU A 365 -3.50 16.42 27.96
N TYR A 366 -2.40 16.53 28.69
CA TYR A 366 -2.16 17.59 29.64
C TYR A 366 -2.16 18.98 28.98
N LEU A 367 -1.44 19.13 27.86
CA LEU A 367 -1.42 20.35 27.07
C LEU A 367 -2.81 20.69 26.54
N TYR A 368 -3.54 19.69 26.03
CA TYR A 368 -4.89 19.89 25.53
C TYR A 368 -5.85 20.32 26.65
N ALA A 369 -5.81 19.69 27.82
CA ALA A 369 -6.67 20.03 28.95
C ALA A 369 -6.38 21.44 29.49
N THR A 370 -5.12 21.82 29.63
CA THR A 370 -4.72 23.11 30.23
C THR A 370 -4.79 24.29 29.25
N ARG A 371 -4.67 24.03 27.94
CA ARG A 371 -4.76 25.05 26.87
C ARG A 371 -5.99 24.88 25.99
N TYR A 372 -7.02 24.23 26.51
CA TYR A 372 -8.22 23.84 25.78
C TYR A 372 -8.82 24.97 24.92
N SER A 373 -8.93 26.19 25.46
CA SER A 373 -9.49 27.35 24.72
C SER A 373 -8.73 27.69 23.43
N LYS A 374 -7.42 27.42 23.37
CA LYS A 374 -6.56 27.64 22.21
C LYS A 374 -6.44 26.40 21.30
N SER A 375 -6.56 25.20 21.87
CA SER A 375 -6.31 23.94 21.18
C SER A 375 -7.57 23.20 20.71
N ARG A 376 -8.79 23.61 21.11
CA ARG A 376 -10.05 22.89 20.85
C ARG A 376 -10.30 22.44 19.41
N TYR A 377 -9.82 23.21 18.43
CA TYR A 377 -10.00 22.92 17.00
C TYR A 377 -8.87 22.09 16.38
N TYR A 378 -7.81 21.83 17.14
CA TYR A 378 -6.62 21.08 16.73
C TYR A 378 -6.57 19.69 17.35
N VAL A 379 -7.69 19.21 17.92
CA VAL A 379 -7.77 17.92 18.63
C VAL A 379 -7.24 16.74 17.80
N TRP A 380 -7.45 16.77 16.49
CA TRP A 380 -7.05 15.73 15.55
C TRP A 380 -5.55 15.69 15.22
N ILE A 381 -4.78 16.72 15.62
CA ILE A 381 -3.32 16.73 15.45
C ILE A 381 -2.65 15.84 16.51
N PHE A 382 -3.20 15.76 17.73
CA PHE A 382 -2.57 15.01 18.81
C PHE A 382 -2.47 13.50 18.54
N PRO A 383 -3.51 12.81 18.03
CA PRO A 383 -3.38 11.40 17.66
C PRO A 383 -2.29 11.16 16.61
N ALA A 384 -2.18 12.02 15.60
CA ALA A 384 -1.13 11.91 14.58
C ALA A 384 0.28 12.06 15.19
N LEU A 385 0.45 13.00 16.14
CA LEU A 385 1.70 13.17 16.88
C LEU A 385 2.01 11.94 17.75
N ILE A 386 1.04 11.39 18.45
CA ILE A 386 1.22 10.19 19.30
C ILE A 386 1.63 9.00 18.45
N LEU A 387 0.96 8.79 17.31
CA LEU A 387 1.23 7.68 16.40
C LEU A 387 2.58 7.80 15.69
N PHE A 388 3.19 8.99 15.61
CA PHE A 388 4.57 9.14 15.16
C PHE A 388 5.57 8.40 16.07
N PHE A 389 5.27 8.27 17.37
CA PHE A 389 6.09 7.55 18.35
C PHE A 389 5.68 6.09 18.53
N TYR A 390 4.69 5.62 17.77
CA TYR A 390 4.27 4.22 17.80
C TYR A 390 5.31 3.32 17.12
N TYR A 391 5.48 2.09 17.64
CA TYR A 391 6.47 1.12 17.16
C TYR A 391 6.31 0.74 15.67
N ARG A 392 5.06 0.70 15.18
CA ARG A 392 4.71 0.46 13.77
C ARG A 392 3.94 1.66 13.19
N SER A 393 4.63 2.77 12.95
CA SER A 393 4.01 4.03 12.52
C SER A 393 3.89 4.11 11.00
N PHE A 394 2.83 3.55 10.42
CA PHE A 394 2.60 3.58 8.99
C PHE A 394 1.99 4.92 8.50
N PRO A 395 2.20 5.32 7.24
CA PRO A 395 1.70 6.61 6.72
C PRO A 395 0.18 6.78 6.85
N ASN A 396 -0.59 5.72 6.63
CA ASN A 396 -2.04 5.72 6.81
C ASN A 396 -2.48 6.05 8.24
N TYR A 397 -1.66 5.72 9.25
CA TYR A 397 -1.94 6.02 10.65
C TYR A 397 -1.80 7.52 10.95
N ILE A 398 -1.18 8.29 10.07
CA ILE A 398 -0.94 9.73 10.22
C ILE A 398 -1.90 10.52 9.30
N PHE A 399 -2.02 10.13 8.03
CA PHE A 399 -2.72 10.96 7.04
C PHE A 399 -4.23 11.01 7.20
N TYR A 400 -4.89 9.93 7.66
CA TYR A 400 -6.36 9.86 7.70
C TYR A 400 -7.00 10.73 8.79
N TRP A 401 -6.22 11.19 9.78
CA TRP A 401 -6.64 12.23 10.73
C TRP A 401 -6.92 13.58 10.05
N SER A 402 -6.42 13.78 8.82
CA SER A 402 -6.68 15.00 8.04
C SER A 402 -8.16 15.19 7.67
N LEU A 403 -8.98 14.13 7.62
CA LEU A 403 -10.41 14.23 7.28
C LEU A 403 -11.19 15.05 8.33
N PRO A 404 -11.26 14.62 9.61
CA PRO A 404 -11.92 15.42 10.64
C PRO A 404 -11.17 16.74 10.93
N LEU A 405 -9.84 16.78 10.79
CA LEU A 405 -9.05 18.00 10.95
C LEU A 405 -9.39 19.06 9.91
N ALA A 406 -9.51 18.69 8.64
CA ALA A 406 -9.85 19.61 7.55
C ALA A 406 -11.21 20.24 7.79
N LEU A 407 -12.22 19.46 8.20
CA LEU A 407 -13.53 19.99 8.54
C LEU A 407 -13.43 21.05 9.65
N GLU A 408 -12.82 20.72 10.79
CA GLU A 408 -12.65 21.63 11.92
C GLU A 408 -11.87 22.90 11.53
N PHE A 409 -10.79 22.73 10.78
CA PHE A 409 -9.92 23.82 10.34
C PHE A 409 -10.63 24.79 9.39
N PHE A 410 -11.22 24.29 8.30
CA PHE A 410 -11.84 25.14 7.28
C PHE A 410 -13.18 25.73 7.74
N ARG A 411 -13.91 25.03 8.64
CA ARG A 411 -15.16 25.52 9.21
C ARG A 411 -14.95 26.63 10.24
N ASN A 412 -14.02 26.43 11.19
CA ASN A 412 -13.85 27.35 12.32
C ASN A 412 -12.75 28.40 12.10
N LYS A 413 -11.86 28.21 11.12
CA LYS A 413 -10.72 29.09 10.82
C LYS A 413 -9.94 29.47 12.08
N PRO A 414 -9.46 28.49 12.85
CA PRO A 414 -8.65 28.80 14.01
C PRO A 414 -7.40 29.57 13.57
N ALA A 415 -6.94 30.51 14.38
CA ALA A 415 -5.71 31.23 14.09
C ALA A 415 -4.54 30.24 14.04
N LEU A 416 -3.90 30.11 12.87
CA LEU A 416 -2.66 29.37 12.73
C LEU A 416 -1.56 30.19 13.35
N SER A 417 -1.11 29.77 14.53
CA SER A 417 0.15 30.28 15.05
C SER A 417 0.78 29.17 15.87
N ILE A 418 2.04 28.86 15.55
CA ILE A 418 2.88 27.93 16.30
C ILE A 418 2.92 28.36 17.78
N TRP A 419 2.69 29.65 18.05
CA TRP A 419 2.58 30.20 19.40
C TRP A 419 1.33 29.80 20.18
N HIS A 420 0.33 29.19 19.55
CA HIS A 420 -0.79 28.55 20.27
C HIS A 420 -0.32 27.34 21.07
N PHE A 421 0.74 26.68 20.59
CA PHE A 421 1.40 25.55 21.23
C PHE A 421 2.72 25.97 21.90
N SER A 422 3.30 27.11 21.52
CA SER A 422 4.50 27.64 22.16
C SER A 422 4.21 28.13 23.58
N PRO A 423 5.04 27.75 24.57
CA PRO A 423 5.02 28.33 25.90
C PRO A 423 5.31 29.84 25.91
N PHE A 424 5.95 30.38 24.87
CA PHE A 424 6.74 31.63 24.92
C PHE A 424 6.06 32.90 24.37
N SER A 425 4.75 32.84 24.08
CA SER A 425 3.99 33.88 23.35
C SER A 425 3.88 35.29 23.99
N ARG A 426 4.57 35.59 25.10
CA ARG A 426 4.54 36.91 25.76
C ARG A 426 5.90 37.48 26.13
N ILE A 427 6.96 37.11 25.40
CA ILE A 427 8.22 37.85 25.52
C ILE A 427 8.22 38.91 24.44
N ALA A 428 7.71 40.10 24.77
CA ALA A 428 8.10 41.31 24.04
C ALA A 428 9.58 41.53 24.38
N LEU A 429 10.48 41.07 23.51
CA LEU A 429 11.90 41.32 23.65
C LEU A 429 12.14 42.81 23.30
N ARG A 430 11.79 43.70 24.22
CA ARG A 430 12.45 45.00 24.32
C ARG A 430 13.64 44.78 25.25
N PRO A 431 14.88 44.90 24.77
CA PRO A 431 16.04 44.80 25.64
C PRO A 431 16.12 46.12 26.42
N THR A 432 15.49 46.15 27.58
CA THR A 432 15.76 47.19 28.57
C THR A 432 15.99 46.48 29.89
N ILE A 433 17.28 46.41 30.21
CA ILE A 433 17.83 46.09 31.51
C ILE A 433 17.10 46.96 32.55
N ALA A 434 16.35 46.34 33.46
CA ALA A 434 16.25 46.72 34.88
C ALA A 434 15.08 45.98 35.57
N LEU A 435 15.45 45.23 36.61
CA LEU A 435 14.74 44.98 37.88
C LEU A 435 13.20 44.93 37.86
N GLY A 436 12.64 43.73 38.03
CA GLY A 436 11.22 43.55 38.33
C GLY A 436 10.70 42.11 38.30
N LEU A 437 11.49 41.14 38.79
CA LEU A 437 11.12 39.72 38.80
C LEU A 437 10.38 39.34 40.10
N HIS A 438 9.07 39.62 40.20
CA HIS A 438 8.27 38.96 41.23
C HIS A 438 6.82 38.56 40.89
N SER A 439 6.25 38.90 39.73
CA SER A 439 4.86 38.48 39.37
C SER A 439 4.70 37.53 38.16
N LEU A 440 5.78 37.10 37.52
CA LEU A 440 5.74 36.22 36.32
C LEU A 440 5.81 34.70 36.62
N ARG A 441 5.71 34.27 37.88
CA ARG A 441 6.14 32.91 38.30
C ARG A 441 5.17 31.75 38.08
N VAL A 442 3.89 31.95 37.77
CA VAL A 442 2.91 30.82 37.78
C VAL A 442 2.50 30.33 36.38
N ARG A 443 2.49 31.17 35.35
CA ARG A 443 2.00 30.78 34.00
C ARG A 443 3.05 30.21 33.04
N LEU A 444 4.33 30.39 33.33
CA LEU A 444 5.47 29.99 32.49
C LEU A 444 6.09 28.64 32.90
N ARG A 445 5.91 28.20 34.16
CA ARG A 445 6.58 26.99 34.67
C ARG A 445 6.11 25.73 33.97
N VAL A 446 4.82 25.61 33.74
CA VAL A 446 4.20 24.32 33.42
C VAL A 446 4.54 23.77 32.02
N PRO A 447 4.44 24.53 30.91
CA PRO A 447 4.73 23.98 29.59
C PRO A 447 6.23 23.92 29.31
N LEU A 448 7.00 24.80 29.96
CA LEU A 448 8.46 24.75 29.96
C LEU A 448 8.94 23.51 30.73
N LEU A 449 8.34 23.22 31.90
CA LEU A 449 8.58 21.98 32.65
C LEU A 449 8.08 20.76 31.88
N ALA A 450 6.95 20.80 31.18
CA ALA A 450 6.48 19.66 30.40
C ALA A 450 7.37 19.40 29.17
N GLY A 451 7.82 20.47 28.49
CA GLY A 451 8.79 20.40 27.40
C GLY A 451 10.15 19.91 27.89
N LEU A 452 10.70 20.54 28.93
CA LEU A 452 11.93 20.07 29.59
C LEU A 452 11.77 18.68 30.16
N LEU A 453 10.63 18.29 30.71
CA LEU A 453 10.42 16.94 31.22
C LEU A 453 10.36 15.94 30.07
N LEU A 454 9.65 16.24 28.97
CA LEU A 454 9.66 15.37 27.80
C LEU A 454 11.05 15.30 27.17
N THR A 455 11.77 16.42 27.07
CA THR A 455 13.12 16.46 26.52
C THR A 455 14.13 15.81 27.47
N THR A 456 14.03 15.98 28.78
CA THR A 456 14.89 15.36 29.79
C THR A 456 14.56 13.89 29.98
N ILE A 457 13.30 13.46 29.84
CA ILE A 457 12.95 12.04 29.78
C ILE A 457 13.38 11.46 28.44
N PHE A 458 13.21 12.16 27.32
CA PHE A 458 13.73 11.71 26.03
C PHE A 458 15.25 11.58 26.08
N VAL A 459 15.98 12.62 26.47
CA VAL A 459 17.44 12.64 26.63
C VAL A 459 17.89 11.70 27.74
N GLY A 460 17.09 11.49 28.78
CA GLY A 460 17.40 10.58 29.88
C GLY A 460 17.21 9.13 29.50
N VAL A 461 16.08 8.77 28.87
CA VAL A 461 15.80 7.41 28.38
C VAL A 461 16.66 7.09 27.16
N TYR A 462 16.83 8.04 26.22
CA TYR A 462 17.76 7.91 25.09
C TYR A 462 19.21 7.92 25.57
N GLY A 463 19.56 8.76 26.54
CA GLY A 463 20.89 8.81 27.14
C GLY A 463 21.19 7.51 27.88
N VAL A 464 20.27 6.97 28.68
CA VAL A 464 20.38 5.64 29.28
C VAL A 464 20.52 4.58 28.19
N TYR A 465 19.69 4.60 27.14
CA TYR A 465 19.73 3.64 26.04
C TYR A 465 21.02 3.71 25.19
N VAL A 466 21.58 4.90 24.97
CA VAL A 466 22.83 5.11 24.21
C VAL A 466 24.06 4.89 25.08
N SER A 467 23.97 5.22 26.39
CA SER A 467 25.03 4.97 27.37
C SER A 467 25.10 3.49 27.79
N SER A 468 23.99 2.77 27.72
CA SER A 468 24.00 1.32 27.62
C SER A 468 24.38 0.98 26.18
N SER A 469 25.67 0.80 25.89
CA SER A 469 26.10 0.33 24.57
C SER A 469 25.15 -0.79 24.11
N PRO A 470 24.47 -0.68 22.97
CA PRO A 470 23.99 -1.88 22.32
C PRO A 470 25.28 -2.55 21.81
N THR A 471 25.99 -3.25 22.69
CA THR A 471 26.82 -4.35 22.25
C THR A 471 25.82 -5.27 21.57
N TYR A 472 25.73 -5.19 20.24
CA TYR A 472 25.03 -6.20 19.47
C TYR A 472 25.57 -7.52 20.00
N LYS A 473 24.67 -8.25 20.63
CA LYS A 473 24.96 -9.52 21.31
C LYS A 473 25.52 -10.54 20.32
N VAL A 474 25.25 -10.31 19.03
CA VAL A 474 25.71 -11.10 17.91
C VAL A 474 26.38 -10.20 16.88
N GLU A 475 27.62 -10.52 16.53
CA GLU A 475 28.28 -9.92 15.36
C GLU A 475 27.72 -10.55 14.08
N VAL A 476 27.28 -9.73 13.12
CA VAL A 476 26.70 -10.21 11.85
C VAL A 476 27.64 -9.87 10.70
N ARG A 477 28.31 -10.88 10.15
CA ARG A 477 29.18 -10.75 8.98
C ARG A 477 28.49 -11.29 7.73
N ILE A 478 28.45 -10.48 6.67
CA ILE A 478 27.98 -10.93 5.35
C ILE A 478 29.20 -11.43 4.58
N ASN A 479 29.29 -12.75 4.40
CA ASN A 479 30.42 -13.39 3.72
C ASN A 479 30.30 -13.28 2.20
N SER A 480 29.09 -13.49 1.67
CA SER A 480 28.82 -13.35 0.24
C SER A 480 27.37 -12.97 -0.02
N VAL A 481 27.17 -12.30 -1.16
CA VAL A 481 25.86 -11.92 -1.68
C VAL A 481 25.78 -12.37 -3.12
N THR A 482 24.78 -13.19 -3.45
CA THR A 482 24.70 -13.85 -4.76
C THR A 482 23.28 -13.84 -5.31
N ASP A 483 23.20 -14.03 -6.62
CA ASP A 483 21.96 -14.22 -7.38
C ASP A 483 22.07 -15.53 -8.18
N PRO A 484 21.99 -16.69 -7.51
CA PRO A 484 22.17 -17.99 -8.16
C PRO A 484 21.15 -18.27 -9.27
N ASP A 485 19.99 -17.62 -9.23
CA ASP A 485 18.89 -17.83 -10.18
C ASP A 485 18.81 -16.74 -11.27
N GLY A 486 19.73 -15.77 -11.27
CA GLY A 486 19.87 -14.76 -12.31
C GLY A 486 18.64 -13.87 -12.46
N ILE A 487 18.02 -13.42 -11.36
CA ILE A 487 16.87 -12.51 -11.41
C ILE A 487 17.27 -11.01 -11.48
N GLY A 488 18.55 -10.71 -11.35
CA GLY A 488 19.12 -9.34 -11.33
C GLY A 488 19.03 -8.66 -9.96
N ALA A 489 18.81 -9.44 -8.91
CA ALA A 489 18.70 -8.99 -7.53
C ALA A 489 19.35 -10.02 -6.59
N ALA A 490 19.87 -9.58 -5.46
CA ALA A 490 20.43 -10.52 -4.49
C ALA A 490 19.30 -11.35 -3.87
N THR A 491 19.40 -12.67 -4.02
CA THR A 491 18.41 -13.65 -3.53
C THR A 491 18.98 -14.58 -2.47
N LEU A 492 20.31 -14.66 -2.36
CA LEU A 492 21.00 -15.52 -1.40
C LEU A 492 22.14 -14.77 -0.70
N LEU A 493 22.12 -14.81 0.63
CA LEU A 493 23.15 -14.29 1.52
C LEU A 493 23.81 -15.45 2.28
N ASN A 494 25.13 -15.46 2.31
CA ASN A 494 25.89 -16.29 3.25
C ASN A 494 26.34 -15.41 4.40
N LEU A 495 25.89 -15.72 5.61
CA LEU A 495 26.13 -14.95 6.82
C LEU A 495 26.93 -15.78 7.84
N THR A 496 27.83 -15.14 8.58
CA THR A 496 28.38 -15.71 9.83
C THR A 496 27.89 -14.86 10.99
N LEU A 497 27.30 -15.54 11.98
CA LEU A 497 26.88 -14.95 13.24
C LEU A 497 27.84 -15.40 14.33
N ASP A 498 28.34 -14.46 15.12
CA ASP A 498 29.16 -14.75 16.30
C ASP A 498 28.44 -14.30 17.58
N ASN A 499 28.00 -15.25 18.41
CA ASN A 499 27.29 -14.97 19.65
C ASN A 499 28.26 -14.66 20.78
N GLN A 500 28.27 -13.41 21.21
CA GLN A 500 29.15 -12.91 22.26
C GLN A 500 28.44 -12.88 23.62
N THR A 501 27.45 -13.77 23.83
CA THR A 501 26.66 -13.80 25.06
C THR A 501 26.58 -15.20 25.66
N PRO A 502 26.28 -15.28 26.97
CA PRO A 502 26.02 -16.56 27.63
C PRO A 502 24.65 -17.16 27.29
N GLN A 503 23.85 -16.52 26.43
CA GLN A 503 22.48 -16.95 26.12
C GLN A 503 22.42 -17.68 24.78
N LEU A 504 21.57 -18.69 24.69
CA LEU A 504 21.22 -19.34 23.42
C LEU A 504 20.38 -18.37 22.58
N ILE A 505 20.70 -18.27 21.28
CA ILE A 505 19.98 -17.39 20.36
C ILE A 505 19.34 -18.23 19.26
N THR A 506 18.07 -17.98 18.95
CA THR A 506 17.41 -18.57 17.79
C THR A 506 17.22 -17.46 16.75
N PRO A 507 18.05 -17.37 15.69
CA PRO A 507 18.06 -16.21 14.81
C PRO A 507 16.91 -16.23 13.80
N SER A 508 16.24 -15.09 13.63
CA SER A 508 15.40 -14.76 12.47
C SER A 508 16.00 -13.59 11.70
N PHE A 509 15.87 -13.62 10.37
CA PHE A 509 16.63 -12.75 9.48
C PHE A 509 15.71 -11.79 8.73
N PHE A 510 16.01 -10.50 8.85
CA PHE A 510 15.29 -9.44 8.16
C PHE A 510 16.23 -8.60 7.32
N VAL A 511 15.92 -8.47 6.03
CA VAL A 511 16.72 -7.67 5.09
C VAL A 511 16.01 -6.35 4.85
N TYR A 512 16.69 -5.26 5.14
CA TYR A 512 16.15 -3.90 5.04
C TYR A 512 16.85 -3.12 3.93
N TRP A 513 16.12 -2.86 2.84
CA TRP A 513 16.60 -2.07 1.72
C TRP A 513 15.60 -1.01 1.23
N LEU A 514 14.33 -1.08 1.68
CA LEU A 514 13.25 -0.15 1.30
C LEU A 514 12.61 0.53 2.53
N TYR A 515 11.28 0.61 2.58
CA TYR A 515 10.51 1.23 3.67
C TYR A 515 10.22 0.24 4.79
N LEU A 516 10.21 -1.05 4.49
CA LEU A 516 9.93 -2.13 5.42
C LEU A 516 11.04 -3.19 5.38
N PRO A 517 11.28 -3.88 6.52
CA PRO A 517 12.13 -5.06 6.56
C PRO A 517 11.41 -6.26 5.93
N TYR A 518 12.10 -6.96 5.04
CA TYR A 518 11.61 -8.20 4.44
C TYR A 518 12.13 -9.40 5.22
N LEU A 519 11.24 -10.30 5.63
CA LEU A 519 11.63 -11.59 6.21
C LEU A 519 12.32 -12.42 5.14
N TRP A 520 13.48 -12.99 5.47
CA TRP A 520 14.19 -13.94 4.63
C TRP A 520 14.31 -15.27 5.36
N SER A 521 14.18 -16.37 4.61
CA SER A 521 14.21 -17.73 5.16
C SER A 521 15.64 -18.27 5.27
N SER A 522 15.95 -18.90 6.39
CA SER A 522 17.20 -19.65 6.58
C SER A 522 16.95 -21.14 6.26
N ASN A 523 17.90 -21.78 5.58
CA ASN A 523 17.85 -23.22 5.35
C ASN A 523 18.27 -24.05 6.58
N SER A 524 18.84 -23.40 7.60
CA SER A 524 19.22 -24.05 8.86
C SER A 524 18.33 -23.56 10.00
N SER A 525 17.75 -24.48 10.75
CA SER A 525 17.08 -24.23 12.03
C SER A 525 18.05 -24.16 13.22
N ASN A 526 19.34 -24.01 12.94
CA ASN A 526 20.39 -24.09 13.95
C ASN A 526 20.31 -22.90 14.90
N THR A 527 20.00 -23.18 16.16
CA THR A 527 20.22 -22.24 17.24
C THR A 527 21.72 -21.94 17.35
N LEU A 528 22.05 -20.76 17.86
CA LEU A 528 23.42 -20.28 18.03
C LEU A 528 23.80 -20.37 19.51
N PRO A 529 24.60 -21.37 19.91
CA PRO A 529 25.02 -21.55 21.30
C PRO A 529 25.75 -20.33 21.86
N PRO A 530 25.81 -20.21 23.19
CA PRO A 530 26.64 -19.22 23.86
C PRO A 530 28.09 -19.23 23.36
N TRP A 531 28.69 -18.06 23.18
CA TRP A 531 30.12 -17.90 22.84
C TRP A 531 30.57 -18.69 21.61
N SER A 532 29.69 -18.81 20.61
CA SER A 532 29.93 -19.63 19.43
C SER A 532 29.60 -18.88 18.15
N SER A 533 30.21 -19.34 17.06
CA SER A 533 29.97 -18.84 15.71
C SER A 533 29.30 -19.90 14.84
N ALA A 534 28.33 -19.51 14.02
CA ALA A 534 27.73 -20.38 13.02
C ALA A 534 27.48 -19.63 11.70
N SER A 535 27.44 -20.38 10.60
CA SER A 535 27.14 -19.82 9.27
C SER A 535 25.74 -20.20 8.81
N TYR A 536 25.06 -19.25 8.17
CA TYR A 536 23.67 -19.33 7.77
C TYR A 536 23.55 -18.98 6.29
N ILE A 537 22.79 -19.80 5.55
CA ILE A 537 22.38 -19.46 4.18
C ILE A 537 20.96 -18.93 4.27
N VAL A 538 20.83 -17.64 3.96
CA VAL A 538 19.59 -16.88 4.07
C VAL A 538 19.11 -16.51 2.67
N THR A 539 17.85 -16.79 2.38
CA THR A 539 17.26 -16.69 1.05
C THR A 539 16.03 -15.79 1.07
N ALA A 540 15.87 -14.98 0.02
CA ALA A 540 14.69 -14.14 -0.12
C ALA A 540 13.43 -15.02 -0.22
N THR A 541 12.36 -14.65 0.47
CA THR A 541 11.10 -15.42 0.44
C THR A 541 10.37 -15.31 -0.91
N ASP A 542 10.60 -14.22 -1.64
CA ASP A 542 10.16 -14.03 -3.02
C ASP A 542 11.05 -13.02 -3.76
N GLY A 543 10.79 -12.82 -5.06
CA GLY A 543 11.58 -11.91 -5.89
C GLY A 543 11.34 -10.43 -5.56
N VAL A 544 10.24 -10.09 -4.88
CA VAL A 544 9.91 -8.72 -4.48
C VAL A 544 10.73 -8.29 -3.26
N GLY A 545 11.03 -9.21 -2.36
CA GLY A 545 11.84 -8.99 -1.16
C GLY A 545 13.35 -9.09 -1.39
N ALA A 546 13.77 -9.57 -2.57
CA ALA A 546 15.16 -9.63 -3.01
C ALA A 546 15.77 -8.22 -3.08
N VAL A 547 17.06 -8.08 -2.77
CA VAL A 547 17.71 -6.76 -2.75
C VAL A 547 18.05 -6.33 -4.19
N PRO A 548 17.49 -5.23 -4.70
CA PRO A 548 17.78 -4.80 -6.06
C PRO A 548 19.25 -4.46 -6.24
N ARG A 549 19.75 -4.64 -7.47
CA ARG A 549 21.12 -4.25 -7.84
C ARG A 549 21.43 -2.82 -7.42
N SER A 550 22.67 -2.61 -6.94
CA SER A 550 23.16 -1.29 -6.52
C SER A 550 22.37 -0.64 -5.38
N THR A 551 21.50 -1.39 -4.70
CA THR A 551 20.76 -0.90 -3.54
C THR A 551 21.44 -1.35 -2.27
N SER A 552 21.77 -0.40 -1.41
CA SER A 552 22.37 -0.76 -0.13
C SER A 552 21.33 -1.36 0.82
N PHE A 553 21.76 -2.31 1.65
CA PHE A 553 20.89 -2.96 2.61
C PHE A 553 21.61 -3.25 3.95
N TRP A 554 20.81 -3.59 4.94
CA TRP A 554 21.24 -4.16 6.22
C TRP A 554 20.57 -5.51 6.44
N VAL A 555 21.25 -6.39 7.16
CA VAL A 555 20.65 -7.59 7.74
C VAL A 555 20.47 -7.36 9.23
N TYR A 556 19.23 -7.49 9.69
CA TYR A 556 18.87 -7.50 11.10
C TYR A 556 18.61 -8.93 11.55
N VAL A 557 19.17 -9.29 12.70
CA VAL A 557 18.99 -10.59 13.33
C VAL A 557 18.22 -10.40 14.63
N PHE A 558 17.03 -10.98 14.70
CA PHE A 558 16.24 -11.02 15.93
C PHE A 558 16.37 -12.40 16.57
N ASP A 559 16.29 -12.45 17.89
CA ASP A 559 16.14 -13.71 18.61
C ASP A 559 14.65 -14.06 18.72
N THR A 560 14.22 -15.17 18.14
CA THR A 560 12.80 -15.57 18.14
C THR A 560 12.27 -15.85 19.54
N ASN A 561 13.13 -16.18 20.50
CA ASN A 561 12.70 -16.48 21.88
C ASN A 561 12.35 -15.21 22.65
N THR A 562 13.12 -14.14 22.47
CA THR A 562 12.93 -12.87 23.20
C THR A 562 12.28 -11.77 22.38
N GLY A 563 12.24 -11.91 21.05
CA GLY A 563 11.75 -10.90 20.10
C GLY A 563 12.63 -9.66 19.98
N ASN A 564 13.82 -9.68 20.58
CA ASN A 564 14.73 -8.54 20.57
C ASN A 564 15.68 -8.60 19.37
N LEU A 565 16.08 -7.43 18.87
CA LEU A 565 17.21 -7.35 17.94
C LEU A 565 18.50 -7.74 18.68
N VAL A 566 19.20 -8.75 18.18
CA VAL A 566 20.45 -9.25 18.77
C VAL A 566 21.68 -8.94 17.92
N GLY A 567 21.50 -8.71 16.62
CA GLY A 567 22.60 -8.41 15.71
C GLY A 567 22.19 -7.56 14.51
N GLN A 568 23.13 -6.78 13.99
CA GLN A 568 22.97 -6.01 12.76
C GLN A 568 24.26 -6.08 11.93
N SER A 569 24.13 -6.25 10.61
CA SER A 569 25.28 -6.20 9.70
C SER A 569 25.74 -4.78 9.42
N LEU A 570 26.98 -4.64 8.95
CA LEU A 570 27.39 -3.43 8.23
C LEU A 570 26.51 -3.23 6.99
N ARG A 571 26.37 -1.97 6.58
CA ARG A 571 25.66 -1.61 5.35
C ARG A 571 26.45 -2.14 4.15
N LEU A 572 25.81 -2.93 3.30
CA LEU A 572 26.44 -3.50 2.11
C LEU A 572 25.66 -3.10 0.87
N THR A 573 26.36 -2.81 -0.23
CA THR A 573 25.75 -2.63 -1.55
C THR A 573 26.22 -3.77 -2.45
N PRO A 574 25.32 -4.67 -2.88
CA PRO A 574 25.74 -5.86 -3.59
C PRO A 574 26.08 -5.52 -5.04
N ASN A 575 27.19 -6.06 -5.51
CA ASN A 575 27.58 -5.98 -6.92
C ASN A 575 27.00 -7.17 -7.69
N ILE A 576 25.68 -7.16 -7.90
CA ILE A 576 25.00 -8.20 -8.69
C ILE A 576 25.14 -7.88 -10.19
N PRO A 577 25.68 -8.80 -11.01
CA PRO A 577 25.70 -8.65 -12.46
C PRO A 577 24.29 -8.50 -13.04
N VAL A 578 24.15 -7.75 -14.13
CA VAL A 578 22.89 -7.71 -14.86
C VAL A 578 22.75 -9.04 -15.61
N PRO A 579 21.69 -9.83 -15.36
CA PRO A 579 21.46 -11.02 -16.15
C PRO A 579 21.09 -10.61 -17.57
N ALA A 580 21.62 -11.34 -18.55
CA ALA A 580 21.30 -11.11 -19.95
C ALA A 580 19.84 -11.48 -20.28
N LEU A 581 19.27 -12.46 -19.54
CA LEU A 581 17.86 -12.85 -19.49
C LEU A 581 17.53 -13.13 -18.03
N ALA A 582 16.51 -12.49 -17.47
CA ALA A 582 16.21 -12.64 -16.05
C ALA A 582 15.36 -13.88 -15.77
N ASN A 583 15.63 -14.55 -14.65
CA ASN A 583 14.88 -15.72 -14.18
C ASN A 583 14.73 -16.84 -15.24
N PRO A 584 15.82 -17.29 -15.88
CA PRO A 584 15.81 -18.24 -17.00
C PRO A 584 15.18 -19.61 -16.66
N HIS A 585 15.13 -19.97 -15.37
CA HIS A 585 14.56 -21.21 -14.88
C HIS A 585 13.14 -21.05 -14.33
N PHE A 586 12.55 -19.86 -14.43
CA PHE A 586 11.19 -19.57 -13.96
C PHE A 586 10.93 -20.00 -12.50
N ARG A 587 11.94 -19.90 -11.63
CA ARG A 587 11.82 -20.29 -10.22
C ARG A 587 11.09 -19.25 -9.40
N TRP A 588 11.33 -17.99 -9.72
CA TRP A 588 10.78 -16.85 -9.01
C TRP A 588 9.51 -16.38 -9.69
N TRP A 589 8.43 -16.21 -8.94
CA TRP A 589 7.16 -15.73 -9.45
C TRP A 589 6.72 -14.51 -8.67
N THR A 590 6.04 -13.61 -9.35
CA THR A 590 5.48 -12.41 -8.76
C THR A 590 4.11 -12.13 -9.36
N LEU A 591 3.30 -11.39 -8.64
CA LEU A 591 2.00 -10.94 -9.15
C LEU A 591 2.22 -9.85 -10.19
N ASP A 592 1.84 -10.11 -11.44
CA ASP A 592 1.64 -9.03 -12.41
C ASP A 592 0.35 -8.30 -12.02
N VAL A 593 0.50 -7.19 -11.31
CA VAL A 593 -0.61 -6.37 -10.82
C VAL A 593 -1.53 -5.86 -11.94
N GLY A 594 -1.03 -5.73 -13.17
CA GLY A 594 -1.83 -5.31 -14.33
C GLY A 594 -2.60 -6.47 -14.96
N ALA A 595 -2.07 -7.69 -14.90
CA ALA A 595 -2.74 -8.89 -15.41
C ALA A 595 -3.56 -9.64 -14.34
N GLY A 596 -3.36 -9.32 -13.06
CA GLY A 596 -4.02 -9.94 -11.91
C GLY A 596 -3.67 -11.42 -11.70
N THR A 597 -2.52 -11.88 -12.21
CA THR A 597 -2.08 -13.28 -12.14
C THR A 597 -0.58 -13.37 -11.88
N GLN A 598 -0.11 -14.52 -11.36
CA GLN A 598 1.33 -14.72 -11.19
C GLN A 598 2.02 -14.93 -12.53
N VAL A 599 3.18 -14.32 -12.66
CA VAL A 599 4.09 -14.48 -13.79
C VAL A 599 5.50 -14.72 -13.27
N PRO A 600 6.39 -15.33 -14.07
CA PRO A 600 7.79 -15.39 -13.70
C PRO A 600 8.37 -13.99 -13.46
N PHE A 601 9.11 -13.81 -12.38
CA PHE A 601 9.71 -12.52 -12.02
C PHE A 601 10.59 -11.99 -13.17
N GLY A 602 10.41 -10.71 -13.52
CA GLY A 602 11.09 -10.07 -14.64
C GLY A 602 10.43 -10.25 -16.01
N TRP A 603 9.35 -11.04 -16.11
CA TRP A 603 8.58 -11.24 -17.33
C TRP A 603 7.24 -10.51 -17.26
N LYS A 604 6.75 -10.05 -18.42
CA LYS A 604 5.46 -9.37 -18.55
C LYS A 604 4.49 -10.21 -19.36
N LEU A 605 3.28 -10.40 -18.84
CA LEU A 605 2.21 -11.11 -19.52
C LEU A 605 1.43 -10.18 -20.45
N ILE A 606 1.19 -10.66 -21.66
CA ILE A 606 0.35 -10.02 -22.67
C ILE A 606 -0.67 -11.07 -23.11
N LYS A 607 -1.96 -10.74 -22.96
CA LYS A 607 -3.08 -11.55 -23.46
C LYS A 607 -3.76 -10.78 -24.60
N THR A 608 -4.03 -11.46 -25.71
CA THR A 608 -4.70 -10.87 -26.89
C THR A 608 -5.97 -11.67 -27.17
N ASN A 609 -7.13 -10.99 -27.17
CA ASN A 609 -8.45 -11.55 -27.49
C ASN A 609 -8.95 -12.73 -26.63
N ILE A 610 -8.35 -12.95 -25.47
CA ILE A 610 -8.63 -14.11 -24.62
C ILE A 610 -9.66 -13.78 -23.54
N ASP A 611 -10.50 -14.75 -23.20
CA ASP A 611 -11.27 -14.74 -21.96
C ASP A 611 -10.31 -14.71 -20.75
N GLN A 612 -10.36 -13.63 -19.97
CA GLN A 612 -9.44 -13.36 -18.87
C GLN A 612 -9.41 -14.48 -17.82
N PHE A 613 -10.47 -15.28 -17.71
CA PHE A 613 -10.66 -16.28 -16.67
C PHE A 613 -10.22 -17.70 -17.03
N THR A 614 -10.09 -18.04 -18.31
CA THR A 614 -9.90 -19.44 -18.74
C THR A 614 -8.47 -19.79 -19.10
N SER A 615 -7.70 -18.79 -19.55
CA SER A 615 -6.33 -18.98 -20.01
C SER A 615 -5.33 -18.50 -18.96
N VAL A 616 -4.44 -19.41 -18.56
CA VAL A 616 -3.65 -19.32 -17.34
C VAL A 616 -2.19 -19.63 -17.63
N ILE A 617 -1.31 -18.95 -16.90
CA ILE A 617 0.10 -19.32 -16.78
C ILE A 617 0.30 -19.85 -15.37
N GLN A 618 0.92 -21.02 -15.26
CA GLN A 618 1.14 -21.67 -13.97
C GLN A 618 2.54 -22.27 -13.88
N ARG A 619 2.96 -22.59 -12.66
CA ARG A 619 4.19 -23.35 -12.41
C ARG A 619 4.03 -24.77 -12.94
N LEU A 620 5.13 -25.35 -13.41
CA LEU A 620 5.11 -26.69 -13.98
C LEU A 620 4.78 -27.76 -12.93
N ASP A 621 5.22 -27.58 -11.68
CA ASP A 621 4.92 -28.49 -10.56
C ASP A 621 4.44 -27.71 -9.32
N GLN A 622 3.81 -28.43 -8.36
CA GLN A 622 3.41 -27.88 -7.04
C GLN A 622 4.59 -27.70 -6.07
N ASN A 623 5.72 -28.35 -6.33
CA ASN A 623 6.99 -28.08 -5.67
C ASN A 623 7.74 -26.96 -6.43
N PRO A 624 8.69 -26.24 -5.80
CA PRO A 624 9.42 -25.13 -6.43
C PRO A 624 10.45 -25.62 -7.48
N THR A 625 10.09 -26.59 -8.31
CA THR A 625 10.88 -27.01 -9.47
C THR A 625 10.70 -25.99 -10.60
N ALA A 626 11.78 -25.84 -11.37
CA ALA A 626 11.90 -24.87 -12.45
C ALA A 626 10.92 -25.14 -13.59
N GLY A 627 10.31 -24.09 -14.12
CA GLY A 627 9.49 -24.15 -15.33
C GLY A 627 8.13 -23.48 -15.21
N MET A 628 7.47 -23.37 -16.36
CA MET A 628 6.14 -22.80 -16.51
C MET A 628 5.31 -23.63 -17.50
N SER A 629 4.00 -23.57 -17.34
CA SER A 629 3.02 -24.10 -18.27
C SER A 629 2.10 -22.97 -18.72
N LEU A 630 1.90 -22.88 -20.03
CA LEU A 630 0.98 -21.99 -20.72
C LEU A 630 -0.26 -22.80 -21.05
N LEU A 631 -1.44 -22.36 -20.60
CA LEU A 631 -2.73 -22.95 -20.92
C LEU A 631 -3.60 -21.91 -21.63
N LEU A 632 -3.99 -22.21 -22.87
CA LEU A 632 -4.85 -21.37 -23.70
C LEU A 632 -6.17 -22.10 -23.96
N ASN A 633 -7.28 -21.52 -23.53
CA ASN A 633 -8.61 -22.06 -23.75
C ASN A 633 -9.37 -21.15 -24.73
N TYR A 634 -9.34 -21.51 -26.01
CA TYR A 634 -10.02 -20.79 -27.08
C TYR A 634 -11.48 -21.23 -27.12
N SER A 635 -12.39 -20.31 -26.77
CA SER A 635 -13.81 -20.65 -26.56
C SER A 635 -14.76 -20.06 -27.61
N ALA A 636 -14.35 -19.07 -28.41
CA ALA A 636 -15.23 -18.39 -29.37
C ALA A 636 -14.57 -18.14 -30.73
N PRO A 637 -15.18 -18.59 -31.85
CA PRO A 637 -14.67 -18.35 -33.20
C PRO A 637 -14.91 -16.91 -33.70
N ALA A 638 -15.55 -16.06 -32.90
CA ALA A 638 -15.86 -14.68 -33.26
C ALA A 638 -14.61 -13.77 -33.32
N VAL A 639 -13.46 -14.23 -32.82
CA VAL A 639 -12.21 -13.46 -32.82
C VAL A 639 -11.08 -14.29 -33.44
N ASN A 640 -10.53 -13.82 -34.57
CA ASN A 640 -9.70 -14.64 -35.46
C ASN A 640 -8.40 -15.22 -34.85
N LEU A 641 -7.95 -14.75 -33.68
CA LEU A 641 -6.72 -15.23 -33.04
C LEU A 641 -6.71 -14.89 -31.54
N GLU A 642 -6.49 -15.89 -30.69
CA GLU A 642 -6.16 -15.70 -29.27
C GLU A 642 -4.67 -15.98 -29.04
N LYS A 643 -4.01 -15.18 -28.21
CA LYS A 643 -2.57 -15.30 -27.96
C LYS A 643 -2.19 -14.93 -26.53
N ILE A 644 -1.52 -15.84 -25.83
CA ILE A 644 -0.84 -15.57 -24.56
C ILE A 644 0.65 -15.42 -24.86
N MET A 645 1.27 -14.39 -24.30
CA MET A 645 2.67 -14.10 -24.52
C MET A 645 3.34 -13.62 -23.24
N LEU A 646 4.49 -14.21 -22.91
CA LEU A 646 5.39 -13.72 -21.87
C LEU A 646 6.57 -13.03 -22.54
N SER A 647 6.85 -11.79 -22.15
CA SER A 647 7.85 -10.95 -22.80
C SER A 647 8.83 -10.33 -21.81
N GLN A 648 10.06 -10.12 -22.26
CA GLN A 648 11.10 -9.40 -21.55
C GLN A 648 11.93 -8.57 -22.54
N LYS A 649 12.38 -7.39 -22.11
CA LYS A 649 13.37 -6.61 -22.87
C LYS A 649 14.78 -7.09 -22.56
N VAL A 650 15.53 -7.43 -23.60
CA VAL A 650 16.89 -8.00 -23.49
C VAL A 650 17.79 -7.42 -24.59
N LEU A 651 19.10 -7.64 -24.47
CA LEU A 651 20.05 -7.35 -25.55
C LEU A 651 19.87 -8.37 -26.68
N LEU A 652 20.08 -7.99 -27.95
CA LEU A 652 19.91 -8.93 -29.07
C LEU A 652 20.80 -10.17 -28.93
N ASN A 653 22.06 -10.01 -28.51
CA ASN A 653 22.98 -11.15 -28.31
C ASN A 653 22.53 -12.10 -27.18
N ALA A 654 21.72 -11.63 -26.23
CA ALA A 654 21.16 -12.43 -25.15
C ALA A 654 19.99 -13.32 -25.63
N THR A 655 19.52 -13.16 -26.86
CA THR A 655 18.40 -13.95 -27.42
C THR A 655 18.86 -15.27 -28.03
N THR A 656 20.17 -15.51 -28.15
CA THR A 656 20.72 -16.79 -28.58
C THR A 656 20.67 -17.77 -27.41
N VAL A 657 19.65 -18.64 -27.40
CA VAL A 657 19.28 -19.47 -26.25
C VAL A 657 18.86 -20.88 -26.66
N ASN A 658 18.97 -21.81 -25.72
CA ASN A 658 18.39 -23.13 -25.73
C ASN A 658 17.08 -23.10 -24.92
N LEU A 659 15.97 -23.52 -25.52
CA LEU A 659 14.69 -23.66 -24.84
C LEU A 659 14.37 -25.14 -24.62
N SER A 660 14.08 -25.52 -23.38
CA SER A 660 13.58 -26.86 -23.04
C SER A 660 12.06 -26.84 -23.03
N LEU A 661 11.44 -27.47 -24.03
CA LEU A 661 10.02 -27.37 -24.36
C LEU A 661 9.34 -28.74 -24.26
N PHE A 662 8.08 -28.75 -23.83
CA PHE A 662 7.19 -29.91 -23.88
C PHE A 662 5.84 -29.47 -24.42
N ASP A 663 5.39 -30.14 -25.47
CA ASP A 663 4.12 -29.86 -26.13
C ASP A 663 3.27 -31.15 -26.20
N PRO A 664 2.27 -31.30 -25.31
CA PRO A 664 1.47 -32.51 -25.20
C PRO A 664 0.55 -32.76 -26.39
N LEU A 665 0.07 -31.71 -27.07
CA LEU A 665 -0.99 -31.80 -28.07
C LEU A 665 -0.49 -31.64 -29.51
N ALA A 666 0.82 -31.49 -29.70
CA ALA A 666 1.42 -31.22 -31.01
C ALA A 666 0.85 -29.95 -31.64
N THR A 667 1.25 -28.78 -31.13
CA THR A 667 1.15 -27.53 -31.89
C THR A 667 1.86 -27.75 -33.23
N SER A 668 1.08 -27.78 -34.30
CA SER A 668 1.59 -27.99 -35.64
C SER A 668 1.37 -26.71 -36.44
N THR A 669 2.30 -26.34 -37.30
CA THR A 669 2.12 -25.19 -38.20
C THR A 669 0.96 -25.38 -39.19
N GLY A 670 0.43 -26.61 -39.29
CA GLY A 670 -0.78 -26.96 -40.04
C GLY A 670 -2.05 -27.16 -39.18
N SER A 671 -1.98 -27.00 -37.86
CA SER A 671 -3.12 -27.10 -36.93
C SER A 671 -3.23 -25.83 -36.09
N GLN A 672 -4.45 -25.30 -36.04
CA GLN A 672 -5.18 -24.61 -34.97
C GLN A 672 -4.48 -23.90 -33.79
N ALA A 673 -3.29 -24.31 -33.32
CA ALA A 673 -2.50 -23.66 -32.29
C ALA A 673 -0.97 -23.75 -32.53
N ILE A 674 -0.25 -22.68 -32.16
CA ILE A 674 1.17 -22.51 -32.42
C ILE A 674 1.90 -22.06 -31.15
N LEU A 675 2.94 -22.81 -30.76
CA LEU A 675 3.94 -22.41 -29.78
C LEU A 675 5.14 -21.78 -30.50
N GLY A 676 5.64 -20.66 -29.99
CA GLY A 676 6.80 -20.03 -30.61
C GLY A 676 7.50 -19.00 -29.75
N VAL A 677 8.58 -18.47 -30.31
CA VAL A 677 9.34 -17.34 -29.78
C VAL A 677 9.35 -16.22 -30.81
N THR A 678 9.14 -15.00 -30.37
CA THR A 678 9.31 -13.79 -31.18
C THR A 678 10.43 -12.93 -30.61
N VAL A 679 11.23 -12.35 -31.49
CA VAL A 679 12.22 -11.31 -31.15
C VAL A 679 11.95 -10.10 -32.02
N THR A 680 11.66 -8.95 -31.40
CA THR A 680 11.30 -7.72 -32.13
C THR A 680 11.89 -6.45 -31.51
N ASP A 681 12.30 -5.50 -32.35
CA ASP A 681 12.66 -4.13 -31.95
C ASP A 681 11.47 -3.15 -32.07
N GLY A 682 10.31 -3.65 -32.51
CA GLY A 682 9.09 -2.88 -32.82
C GLY A 682 8.92 -2.51 -34.30
N ALA A 683 9.97 -2.62 -35.12
CA ALA A 683 9.93 -2.40 -36.57
C ALA A 683 10.17 -3.69 -37.38
N HIS A 684 11.02 -4.57 -36.85
CA HIS A 684 11.36 -5.87 -37.40
C HIS A 684 11.00 -6.98 -36.42
N GLU A 685 10.63 -8.15 -36.91
CA GLU A 685 10.30 -9.32 -36.11
C GLU A 685 10.91 -10.60 -36.69
N ILE A 686 11.55 -11.40 -35.85
CA ILE A 686 11.92 -12.79 -36.14
C ILE A 686 11.05 -13.71 -35.30
N THR A 687 10.33 -14.61 -35.95
CA THR A 687 9.41 -15.54 -35.31
C THR A 687 9.85 -16.98 -35.51
N TYR A 688 10.20 -17.65 -34.41
CA TYR A 688 10.53 -19.06 -34.35
C TYR A 688 9.26 -19.85 -33.98
N LEU A 689 8.75 -20.65 -34.91
CA LEU A 689 7.59 -21.51 -34.74
C LEU A 689 8.06 -22.93 -34.47
N PHE A 690 7.66 -23.52 -33.36
CA PHE A 690 7.98 -24.92 -33.05
C PHE A 690 6.91 -25.83 -33.66
N SER A 691 7.32 -26.85 -34.41
CA SER A 691 6.38 -27.74 -35.07
C SER A 691 6.87 -29.17 -35.14
N ASN A 692 5.98 -30.12 -34.91
CA ASN A 692 6.25 -31.55 -35.13
C ASN A 692 5.92 -32.04 -36.55
N ALA A 693 5.32 -31.18 -37.39
CA ALA A 693 4.93 -31.53 -38.77
C ALA A 693 6.09 -31.44 -39.77
N THR A 694 7.19 -30.77 -39.39
CA THR A 694 8.37 -30.59 -40.21
C THR A 694 9.51 -31.44 -39.68
N ALA A 695 10.20 -32.19 -40.53
CA ALA A 695 11.39 -32.96 -40.16
C ALA A 695 12.69 -32.15 -40.21
N LYS A 696 12.67 -30.98 -40.86
CA LYS A 696 13.83 -30.09 -41.05
C LYS A 696 13.45 -28.66 -40.72
N SER A 697 14.40 -27.90 -40.20
CA SER A 697 14.20 -26.47 -39.99
C SER A 697 14.12 -25.72 -41.32
N THR A 698 13.18 -24.79 -41.43
CA THR A 698 13.03 -23.92 -42.60
C THR A 698 13.06 -22.46 -42.17
N PHE A 699 13.77 -21.62 -42.91
CA PHE A 699 13.85 -20.18 -42.66
C PHE A 699 13.28 -19.42 -43.87
N VAL A 700 12.28 -18.58 -43.62
CA VAL A 700 11.59 -17.75 -44.60
C VAL A 700 12.00 -16.29 -44.35
N PRO A 701 12.89 -15.72 -45.18
CA PRO A 701 13.32 -14.33 -45.03
C PRO A 701 12.21 -13.37 -45.44
N SER A 702 12.27 -12.15 -44.93
CA SER A 702 11.30 -11.07 -45.23
C SER A 702 11.95 -9.73 -44.93
N ALA A 703 11.48 -8.67 -45.60
CA ALA A 703 11.98 -7.32 -45.34
C ALA A 703 11.72 -6.85 -43.89
N TYR A 704 10.63 -7.33 -43.27
CA TYR A 704 10.21 -6.89 -41.93
C TYR A 704 9.89 -8.04 -40.96
N ASN A 705 9.38 -9.18 -41.45
CA ASN A 705 8.89 -10.28 -40.61
C ASN A 705 9.48 -11.63 -41.08
N ALA A 706 10.64 -12.01 -40.56
CA ALA A 706 11.26 -13.29 -40.89
C ALA A 706 10.70 -14.41 -40.01
N SER A 707 10.49 -15.60 -40.57
CA SER A 707 9.99 -16.75 -39.80
C SER A 707 10.88 -17.98 -39.93
N ALA A 708 11.06 -18.70 -38.84
CA ALA A 708 11.82 -19.93 -38.78
C ALA A 708 10.93 -21.03 -38.20
N ILE A 709 10.73 -22.14 -38.93
CA ILE A 709 10.04 -23.31 -38.40
C ILE A 709 11.11 -24.25 -37.87
N ILE A 710 11.00 -24.66 -36.60
CA ILE A 710 11.95 -25.53 -35.93
C ILE A 710 11.27 -26.86 -35.55
N PRO A 711 11.84 -28.01 -35.96
CA PRO A 711 11.27 -29.32 -35.63
C PRO A 711 11.27 -29.59 -34.12
N ILE A 712 10.15 -30.07 -33.58
CA ILE A 712 10.03 -30.60 -32.21
C ILE A 712 9.33 -31.96 -32.21
N THR A 713 9.55 -32.76 -31.17
CA THR A 713 8.87 -34.06 -31.01
C THR A 713 7.66 -33.90 -30.09
N ALA A 714 6.48 -34.31 -30.57
CA ALA A 714 5.25 -34.24 -29.80
C ALA A 714 5.32 -35.07 -28.51
N SER A 715 4.68 -34.58 -27.46
CA SER A 715 4.52 -35.26 -26.16
C SER A 715 5.84 -35.71 -25.50
N THR A 716 6.96 -35.05 -25.82
CA THR A 716 8.29 -35.32 -25.23
C THR A 716 9.04 -34.01 -24.99
N TRP A 717 9.95 -34.02 -24.01
CA TRP A 717 10.81 -32.86 -23.74
C TRP A 717 11.85 -32.74 -24.87
N THR A 718 11.80 -31.63 -25.60
CA THR A 718 12.76 -31.30 -26.67
C THR A 718 13.54 -30.05 -26.29
N THR A 719 14.87 -30.08 -26.45
CA THR A 719 15.71 -28.88 -26.31
C THR A 719 15.97 -28.29 -27.69
N VAL A 720 15.62 -27.02 -27.88
CA VAL A 720 15.74 -26.32 -29.16
C VAL A 720 16.66 -25.12 -29.01
N SER A 721 17.68 -25.02 -29.86
CA SER A 721 18.56 -23.85 -29.94
C SER A 721 18.05 -22.86 -30.98
N ILE A 722 17.89 -21.60 -30.59
CA ILE A 722 17.60 -20.49 -31.50
C ILE A 722 18.75 -19.48 -31.47
N ASN A 723 19.05 -18.88 -32.62
CA ASN A 723 20.08 -17.84 -32.74
C ASN A 723 19.52 -16.60 -33.48
N PRO A 724 18.68 -15.80 -32.81
CA PRO A 724 18.07 -14.62 -33.43
C PRO A 724 19.11 -13.58 -33.80
N SER A 725 20.21 -13.45 -33.05
CA SER A 725 21.32 -12.54 -33.39
C SER A 725 21.90 -12.80 -34.78
N GLN A 726 22.20 -14.07 -35.09
CA GLN A 726 22.71 -14.44 -36.42
C GLN A 726 21.63 -14.28 -37.51
N ALA A 727 20.38 -14.67 -37.21
CA ALA A 727 19.28 -14.51 -38.16
C ALA A 727 19.02 -13.03 -38.48
N TRP A 728 19.12 -12.13 -37.50
CA TRP A 728 18.97 -10.69 -37.64
C TRP A 728 20.03 -10.10 -38.57
N LEU A 729 21.30 -10.45 -38.35
CA LEU A 729 22.41 -10.05 -39.22
C LEU A 729 22.25 -10.60 -40.64
N ALA A 730 21.75 -11.82 -40.80
CA ALA A 730 21.50 -12.43 -42.10
C ALA A 730 20.38 -11.74 -42.89
N GLN A 731 19.46 -11.03 -42.22
CA GLN A 731 18.47 -10.16 -42.89
C GLN A 731 19.05 -8.80 -43.31
N GLY A 732 20.28 -8.47 -42.91
CA GLY A 732 20.87 -7.15 -43.18
C GLY A 732 20.24 -6.03 -42.34
N TRP A 733 19.50 -6.37 -41.29
CA TRP A 733 18.88 -5.39 -40.40
C TRP A 733 19.92 -4.77 -39.47
N ALA A 734 19.74 -3.49 -39.15
CA ALA A 734 20.57 -2.82 -38.15
C ALA A 734 20.44 -3.52 -36.80
N VAL A 735 21.54 -3.65 -36.06
CA VAL A 735 21.55 -4.31 -34.74
C VAL A 735 20.95 -3.37 -33.69
N PRO A 736 19.76 -3.65 -33.14
CA PRO A 736 19.21 -2.86 -32.05
C PRO A 736 19.97 -3.09 -30.74
N ASN A 737 20.03 -2.05 -29.91
CA ASN A 737 20.59 -2.15 -28.56
C ASN A 737 19.76 -3.08 -27.65
N GLN A 738 18.43 -3.05 -27.80
CA GLN A 738 17.50 -3.89 -27.06
C GLN A 738 16.39 -4.38 -27.97
N VAL A 739 15.96 -5.61 -27.71
CA VAL A 739 14.82 -6.26 -28.35
C VAL A 739 13.85 -6.78 -27.30
N THR A 740 12.61 -7.00 -27.69
CA THR A 740 11.63 -7.73 -26.89
C THR A 740 11.73 -9.20 -27.28
N PHE A 741 12.21 -10.03 -26.36
CA PHE A 741 12.15 -11.48 -26.45
C PHE A 741 10.83 -11.93 -25.84
N ALA A 742 10.04 -12.71 -26.58
CA ALA A 742 8.77 -13.19 -26.07
C ALA A 742 8.48 -14.62 -26.46
N ILE A 743 7.95 -15.39 -25.51
CA ILE A 743 7.47 -16.76 -25.72
C ILE A 743 5.95 -16.69 -25.76
N PHE A 744 5.34 -17.34 -26.75
CA PHE A 744 3.90 -17.27 -26.95
C PHE A 744 3.27 -18.61 -27.28
N LEU A 745 2.01 -18.76 -26.86
CA LEU A 745 1.08 -19.78 -27.32
C LEU A 745 -0.12 -19.07 -27.93
N GLN A 746 -0.43 -19.38 -29.19
CA GLN A 746 -1.56 -18.80 -29.90
C GLN A 746 -2.44 -19.87 -30.51
N ALA A 747 -3.73 -19.59 -30.66
CA ALA A 747 -4.68 -20.47 -31.31
C ALA A 747 -5.68 -19.66 -32.14
N ASN A 748 -6.23 -20.28 -33.18
CA ASN A 748 -7.25 -19.71 -34.05
C ASN A 748 -8.47 -20.63 -34.23
N HIS A 749 -8.61 -21.63 -33.37
CA HIS A 749 -9.73 -22.56 -33.37
C HIS A 749 -10.08 -22.97 -31.95
N ILE A 750 -11.34 -23.36 -31.75
CA ILE A 750 -11.86 -23.82 -30.47
C ILE A 750 -11.10 -25.05 -29.99
N GLY A 751 -10.59 -24.96 -28.76
CA GLY A 751 -9.80 -26.01 -28.13
C GLY A 751 -9.09 -25.55 -26.85
N LEU A 752 -8.63 -26.54 -26.09
CA LEU A 752 -7.76 -26.33 -24.94
C LEU A 752 -6.34 -26.74 -25.34
N TYR A 753 -5.44 -25.77 -25.38
CA TYR A 753 -4.05 -25.95 -25.79
C TYR A 753 -3.14 -25.72 -24.59
N SER A 754 -2.09 -26.54 -24.47
CA SER A 754 -1.08 -26.35 -23.44
C SER A 754 0.32 -26.54 -23.99
N ALA A 755 1.26 -25.82 -23.41
CA ALA A 755 2.67 -25.96 -23.68
C ALA A 755 3.45 -25.70 -22.39
N SER A 756 4.56 -26.40 -22.20
CA SER A 756 5.38 -26.29 -21.01
C SER A 756 6.83 -25.98 -21.37
N ILE A 757 7.46 -25.12 -20.58
CA ILE A 757 8.84 -24.68 -20.77
C ILE A 757 9.55 -24.86 -19.44
N ARG A 758 10.64 -25.62 -19.43
CA ARG A 758 11.40 -25.89 -18.20
C ARG A 758 12.41 -24.79 -17.89
N ASP A 759 13.14 -24.36 -18.91
CA ASP A 759 14.19 -23.37 -18.81
C ASP A 759 14.52 -22.74 -20.16
N VAL A 760 15.17 -21.58 -20.09
CA VAL A 760 15.79 -20.86 -21.21
C VAL A 760 17.25 -20.65 -20.86
N THR A 761 18.13 -21.50 -21.37
CA THR A 761 19.56 -21.52 -21.04
C THR A 761 20.39 -20.95 -22.18
N TYR A 762 21.57 -20.41 -21.89
CA TYR A 762 22.51 -20.04 -22.94
C TYR A 762 23.15 -21.30 -23.53
N PRO A 763 23.42 -21.36 -24.84
CA PRO A 763 24.27 -22.40 -25.39
C PRO A 763 25.58 -22.35 -24.64
N SER A 764 25.97 -23.48 -24.04
CA SER A 764 27.28 -23.62 -23.42
C SER A 764 28.32 -23.16 -24.44
N SER A 765 29.09 -22.12 -24.12
CA SER A 765 30.33 -21.88 -24.85
C SER A 765 31.11 -23.18 -24.75
N VAL A 766 31.27 -23.88 -25.86
CA VAL A 766 32.24 -24.98 -25.92
C VAL A 766 33.54 -24.37 -25.41
N LYS A 767 34.02 -24.89 -24.27
CA LYS A 767 35.25 -24.40 -23.62
C LYS A 767 36.43 -24.50 -24.57
#